data_AF-I0YPR0-F1
#
_entry.id   AF-I0YPR0-F1
#
_cell.length_a   1.000
_cell.length_b   1.000
_cell.length_c   1.000
_cell.angle_alpha   90.00
_cell.angle_beta   90.00
_cell.angle_gamma   90.00
#
_symmetry.space_group_name_H-M   'P 1'
#
loop_
_entity.id
_entity.type
_entity.pdbx_description
1 polymer ?
#
loop_
_entity_poly.entity_id
_entity_poly.type
_entity_poly.pdbx_seq_one_letter_code
_entity_poly.pdbx_strand_id
1 'polypeptide(L)'
;MTAIAGQIGTCAGVLLRLAAFMSTISLLCCARGEMNMLGGQLSLEVPSTKLPGTAWFIQISDTHLSKFDHLPDRQKLYGDKAGDLRLFARTVLAASQPGALLITGDLTDGKRLLGTGEQQLQEWQTYRRVLDTIVTESGIPEAAILDLRGNHDAFNMAQRDGKGDFFPAYAAEGRRGGGARIFSRPLFAGPYTAEYNLQEQDKCPVAVLVGVDATPDPGLRGPTNFAGTLCSRDIVHLNQTLANARSQGCSPALVTYGHYPLPVIAEPDTKPWSGQGDSRARTGSLLDVLTQHGVSAYLSGHLHAVFGQRVHRLHRAPDGEHMAELENAAWKDDRRFRVLTFDKGALAFTDFFFHTPTKPNSSCGPPSEHMHIEEGHNISITGVAKEVVVRKHMVVITSPPDARYSPLGLLIERRQLFSEVRALVIPVIPDRSGTKFPVLPQVLLTWTCSKSGKTGQAMMAQVQQGQNLWRAPWGNYEDSCEASDTLAYIQVHALERVYGGEPPPPASSEQRPAALTKGYNGKPWFTTPRSPLPLQLGFMEWLVLHLDWQQAAVRQVLHSVYLFTGPWLAANYLSGELPGFFFMGRVLFRHRGAWRWRRDPDTLRVGAVHYATCVLPLTIWMAAVVSSWRRSGKQRRWPLTPLQAVCLAPIAAFHVLVVYRVCVVSYGWPALLFSPGLAWYLPLATLLLASQWSQGCSAAVKQKGT
;
A
#
# COMPACT_ATOMS: atom_id res chain seq x y z
N MET A 1 32.13 74.73 -11.75
CA MET A 1 31.74 74.34 -13.11
C MET A 1 30.58 73.35 -12.98
N THR A 2 29.32 73.82 -12.91
CA THR A 2 28.38 73.96 -14.06
C THR A 2 28.23 72.62 -14.80
N ALA A 3 27.07 71.96 -14.91
CA ALA A 3 25.69 72.43 -14.76
C ALA A 3 24.69 71.25 -14.77
N ILE A 4 23.61 71.40 -13.97
CA ILE A 4 22.19 71.00 -14.21
C ILE A 4 21.87 69.49 -14.21
N ALA A 5 21.30 68.92 -13.13
CA ALA A 5 19.92 69.05 -12.61
C ALA A 5 18.85 68.38 -13.47
N GLY A 6 18.41 67.19 -13.04
CA GLY A 6 17.27 66.48 -13.60
C GLY A 6 16.94 65.19 -12.84
N GLN A 7 15.96 65.29 -11.94
CA GLN A 7 15.15 64.17 -11.42
C GLN A 7 15.79 63.24 -10.36
N ILE A 8 16.09 63.83 -9.20
CA ILE A 8 15.75 63.21 -7.91
C ILE A 8 14.25 63.45 -7.72
N GLY A 9 13.43 62.40 -7.92
CA GLY A 9 12.01 62.46 -7.57
C GLY A 9 11.09 61.62 -8.44
N THR A 10 11.18 60.28 -8.38
CA THR A 10 10.07 59.39 -8.78
C THR A 10 10.16 57.92 -8.34
N CYS A 11 11.19 57.47 -7.60
CA CYS A 11 11.26 56.05 -7.16
C CYS A 11 10.94 55.79 -5.68
N ALA A 12 10.77 56.83 -4.85
CA ALA A 12 10.39 56.68 -3.43
C ALA A 12 8.88 56.88 -3.17
N GLY A 13 8.12 57.40 -4.14
CA GLY A 13 6.68 57.69 -4.00
C GLY A 13 5.73 56.57 -4.45
N VAL A 14 6.23 55.59 -5.22
CA VAL A 14 5.39 54.49 -5.75
C VAL A 14 5.35 53.29 -4.80
N LEU A 15 6.41 53.06 -4.02
CA LEU A 15 6.46 51.99 -3.02
C LEU A 15 5.72 52.32 -1.71
N LEU A 16 5.53 53.61 -1.39
CA LEU A 16 4.74 54.03 -0.22
C LEU A 16 3.22 54.10 -0.48
N ARG A 17 2.76 54.13 -1.73
CA ARG A 17 1.33 54.15 -2.08
C ARG A 17 0.71 52.77 -2.29
N LEU A 18 1.52 51.73 -2.48
CA LEU A 18 1.08 50.32 -2.52
C LEU A 18 0.98 49.69 -1.12
N ALA A 19 1.69 50.23 -0.12
CA ALA A 19 1.62 49.78 1.27
C ALA A 19 0.40 50.33 2.04
N ALA A 20 -0.17 51.46 1.61
CA ALA A 20 -1.34 52.09 2.24
C ALA A 20 -2.70 51.59 1.70
N PHE A 21 -2.72 50.82 0.61
CA PHE A 21 -3.95 50.26 0.02
C PHE A 21 -4.25 48.82 0.50
N MET A 22 -3.27 48.15 1.11
CA MET A 22 -3.41 46.77 1.62
C MET A 22 -3.62 46.68 3.14
N SER A 23 -3.74 47.81 3.83
CA SER A 23 -3.95 47.87 5.30
C SER A 23 -5.34 48.37 5.71
N THR A 24 -6.22 48.66 4.75
CA THR A 24 -7.60 49.15 4.99
C THR A 24 -8.70 48.15 4.67
N ILE A 25 -8.39 46.90 4.31
CA ILE A 25 -9.38 45.82 4.07
C ILE A 25 -9.38 44.75 5.19
N SER A 26 -8.55 44.89 6.22
CA SER A 26 -8.54 43.98 7.39
C SER A 26 -9.12 44.57 8.68
N LEU A 27 -9.86 45.69 8.62
CA LEU A 27 -10.39 46.36 9.82
C LEU A 27 -11.82 46.94 9.67
N LEU A 28 -12.63 46.39 8.76
CA LEU A 28 -14.09 46.58 8.74
C LEU A 28 -14.80 45.23 8.55
N CYS A 29 -14.87 44.43 9.61
CA CYS A 29 -16.04 43.59 9.93
C CYS A 29 -16.00 43.07 11.39
N CYS A 30 -15.46 43.87 12.30
CA CYS A 30 -15.61 43.69 13.75
C CYS A 30 -16.17 45.00 14.32
N ALA A 31 -17.47 45.23 14.12
CA ALA A 31 -18.21 46.25 14.83
C ALA A 31 -19.55 45.67 15.29
N ARG A 32 -19.70 45.72 16.61
CA ARG A 32 -20.87 45.40 17.45
C ARG A 32 -22.21 45.71 16.79
N GLY A 33 -23.07 44.70 16.70
CA GLY A 33 -24.52 44.87 16.74
C GLY A 33 -25.03 44.22 18.03
N GLU A 34 -25.50 45.03 18.97
CA GLU A 34 -26.39 44.58 20.03
C GLU A 34 -27.68 44.05 19.37
N MET A 35 -28.02 42.79 19.59
CA MET A 35 -29.37 42.29 19.33
C MET A 35 -29.96 41.75 20.62
N ASN A 36 -31.09 42.34 20.97
CA ASN A 36 -31.96 41.95 22.07
C ASN A 36 -32.28 40.46 22.06
N MET A 37 -32.21 39.87 23.24
CA MET A 37 -32.77 38.55 23.53
C MET A 37 -34.28 38.57 23.33
N LEU A 38 -34.75 37.89 22.30
CA LEU A 38 -36.11 37.33 22.24
C LEU A 38 -35.98 35.86 21.86
N GLY A 39 -36.42 35.00 22.77
CA GLY A 39 -36.33 33.55 22.64
C GLY A 39 -37.08 33.04 21.41
N GLY A 40 -36.36 32.33 20.55
CA GLY A 40 -36.92 31.54 19.46
C GLY A 40 -36.02 30.32 19.24
N GLN A 41 -36.60 29.12 19.30
CA GLN A 41 -35.95 27.86 18.97
C GLN A 41 -35.33 27.95 17.57
N LEU A 42 -34.00 28.07 17.48
CA LEU A 42 -33.28 27.90 16.23
C LEU A 42 -32.96 26.41 16.05
N SER A 43 -33.82 25.72 15.30
CA SER A 43 -33.54 24.42 14.72
C SER A 43 -32.28 24.55 13.86
N LEU A 44 -31.18 23.93 14.26
CA LEU A 44 -29.96 23.89 13.48
C LEU A 44 -30.18 22.94 12.29
N GLU A 45 -30.74 23.46 11.20
CA GLU A 45 -30.71 22.76 9.91
C GLU A 45 -29.24 22.70 9.46
N VAL A 46 -28.69 21.49 9.51
CA VAL A 46 -27.38 21.16 8.94
C VAL A 46 -27.43 21.50 7.45
N PRO A 47 -26.55 22.38 6.93
CA PRO A 47 -26.52 22.69 5.51
C PRO A 47 -26.24 21.39 4.74
N SER A 48 -27.18 20.98 3.88
CA SER A 48 -26.98 19.87 2.97
C SER A 48 -25.99 20.29 1.87
N THR A 49 -24.69 20.30 2.16
CA THR A 49 -23.71 20.14 1.09
C THR A 49 -24.07 18.82 0.40
N LYS A 50 -24.46 18.85 -0.88
CA LYS A 50 -24.72 17.65 -1.70
C LYS A 50 -23.62 16.63 -1.42
N LEU A 51 -23.90 15.64 -0.58
CA LEU A 51 -22.92 14.61 -0.29
C LEU A 51 -22.61 13.91 -1.62
N PRO A 52 -21.34 13.79 -2.02
CA PRO A 52 -21.00 13.12 -3.27
C PRO A 52 -21.62 11.72 -3.28
N GLY A 53 -22.09 11.30 -4.46
CA GLY A 53 -22.71 9.99 -4.61
C GLY A 53 -21.73 8.85 -4.29
N THR A 54 -22.25 7.62 -4.20
CA THR A 54 -21.44 6.45 -3.85
C THR A 54 -20.65 5.97 -5.06
N ALA A 55 -19.35 5.74 -4.90
CA ALA A 55 -18.49 5.14 -5.92
C ALA A 55 -17.77 3.92 -5.35
N TRP A 56 -17.48 2.92 -6.18
CA TRP A 56 -16.65 1.78 -5.79
C TRP A 56 -15.69 1.39 -6.91
N PHE A 57 -14.57 0.81 -6.51
CA PHE A 57 -13.53 0.33 -7.44
C PHE A 57 -12.89 -0.94 -6.89
N ILE A 58 -12.25 -1.70 -7.78
CA ILE A 58 -11.57 -2.93 -7.42
C ILE A 58 -10.07 -2.75 -7.58
N GLN A 59 -9.28 -3.24 -6.63
CA GLN A 59 -7.83 -3.32 -6.71
C GLN A 59 -7.38 -4.78 -6.82
N ILE A 60 -6.50 -5.05 -7.77
CA ILE A 60 -5.65 -6.25 -7.82
C ILE A 60 -4.19 -5.82 -7.91
N SER A 61 -3.27 -6.69 -7.50
CA SER A 61 -1.83 -6.44 -7.58
C SER A 61 -1.09 -7.73 -7.93
N ASP A 62 0.15 -7.59 -8.42
CA ASP A 62 1.11 -8.69 -8.51
C ASP A 62 0.53 -9.89 -9.26
N THR A 63 0.20 -9.66 -10.53
CA THR A 63 -0.35 -10.71 -11.42
C THR A 63 0.73 -11.70 -11.86
N HIS A 64 1.98 -11.25 -12.01
CA HIS A 64 3.16 -12.03 -12.41
C HIS A 64 2.88 -12.93 -13.62
N LEU A 65 2.21 -12.43 -14.65
CA LEU A 65 1.91 -13.24 -15.83
C LEU A 65 3.21 -13.72 -16.48
N SER A 66 3.37 -15.04 -16.60
CA SER A 66 4.63 -15.63 -17.07
C SER A 66 4.40 -16.36 -18.37
N LYS A 67 5.34 -16.23 -19.32
CA LYS A 67 5.30 -17.06 -20.53
C LYS A 67 5.52 -18.54 -20.22
N PHE A 68 6.00 -18.85 -19.01
CA PHE A 68 6.25 -20.20 -18.52
C PHE A 68 5.05 -20.82 -17.78
N ASP A 69 3.90 -20.12 -17.70
CA ASP A 69 2.70 -20.62 -17.02
C ASP A 69 2.12 -21.90 -17.65
N HIS A 70 2.51 -22.25 -18.87
CA HIS A 70 2.13 -23.51 -19.51
C HIS A 70 2.97 -24.72 -19.02
N LEU A 71 4.07 -24.50 -18.29
CA LEU A 71 4.91 -25.58 -17.80
C LEU A 71 4.25 -26.31 -16.62
N PRO A 72 4.27 -27.66 -16.56
CA PRO A 72 3.59 -28.42 -15.51
C PRO A 72 3.97 -28.00 -14.09
N ASP A 73 5.26 -27.77 -13.83
CA ASP A 73 5.74 -27.35 -12.51
C ASP A 73 5.21 -25.95 -12.11
N ARG A 74 5.05 -25.05 -13.08
CA ARG A 74 4.51 -23.71 -12.83
C ARG A 74 3.01 -23.77 -12.62
N GLN A 75 2.28 -24.56 -13.40
CA GLN A 75 0.85 -24.79 -13.19
C GLN A 75 0.57 -25.42 -11.82
N LYS A 76 1.39 -26.39 -11.41
CA LYS A 76 1.27 -27.01 -10.09
C LYS A 76 1.49 -26.05 -8.92
N LEU A 77 2.24 -24.97 -9.12
CA LEU A 77 2.52 -23.98 -8.08
C LEU A 77 1.52 -22.82 -8.08
N TYR A 78 1.20 -22.31 -9.27
CA TYR A 78 0.50 -21.03 -9.41
C TYR A 78 -0.80 -21.11 -10.22
N GLY A 79 -1.11 -22.25 -10.83
CA GLY A 79 -2.29 -22.39 -11.69
C GLY A 79 -2.25 -21.53 -12.96
N ASP A 80 -3.41 -21.41 -13.60
CA ASP A 80 -3.57 -20.57 -14.81
C ASP A 80 -3.94 -19.13 -14.44
N LYS A 81 -2.92 -18.32 -14.10
CA LYS A 81 -3.13 -16.93 -13.65
C LYS A 81 -3.86 -16.06 -14.66
N ALA A 82 -3.56 -16.23 -15.94
CA ALA A 82 -4.16 -15.45 -17.02
C ALA A 82 -5.60 -15.91 -17.29
N GLY A 83 -5.85 -17.23 -17.31
CA GLY A 83 -7.20 -17.79 -17.41
C GLY A 83 -8.09 -17.37 -16.25
N ASP A 84 -7.55 -17.36 -15.02
CA ASP A 84 -8.27 -16.92 -13.84
C ASP A 84 -8.65 -15.44 -13.91
N LEU A 85 -7.77 -14.56 -14.43
CA LEU A 85 -8.11 -13.14 -14.63
C LEU A 85 -9.23 -12.96 -15.66
N ARG A 86 -9.22 -13.75 -16.74
CA ARG A 86 -10.31 -13.74 -17.73
C ARG A 86 -11.61 -14.24 -17.12
N LEU A 87 -11.56 -15.28 -16.29
CA LEU A 87 -12.74 -15.79 -15.60
C LEU A 87 -13.26 -14.78 -14.58
N PHE A 88 -12.37 -14.12 -13.85
CA PHE A 88 -12.70 -13.01 -12.94
C PHE A 88 -13.36 -11.85 -13.69
N ALA A 89 -12.91 -11.55 -14.91
CA ALA A 89 -13.56 -10.57 -15.77
C ALA A 89 -15.01 -10.93 -16.10
N ARG A 90 -15.24 -12.17 -16.56
CA ARG A 90 -16.56 -12.70 -16.94
C ARG A 90 -17.55 -12.81 -15.78
N THR A 91 -17.06 -12.86 -14.55
CA THR A 91 -17.86 -13.20 -13.37
C THR A 91 -17.95 -12.00 -12.44
N VAL A 92 -16.88 -11.72 -11.69
CA VAL A 92 -16.84 -10.69 -10.67
C VAL A 92 -16.91 -9.29 -11.27
N LEU A 93 -16.07 -8.98 -12.26
CA LEU A 93 -16.06 -7.64 -12.87
C LEU A 93 -17.36 -7.36 -13.63
N ALA A 94 -17.83 -8.34 -14.42
CA ALA A 94 -19.10 -8.26 -15.12
C ALA A 94 -20.30 -8.02 -14.19
N ALA A 95 -20.34 -8.68 -13.03
CA ALA A 95 -21.44 -8.52 -12.08
C ALA A 95 -21.32 -7.28 -11.18
N SER A 96 -20.09 -6.86 -10.87
CA SER A 96 -19.83 -5.74 -9.95
C SER A 96 -19.78 -4.36 -10.60
N GLN A 97 -19.50 -4.26 -11.91
CA GLN A 97 -19.43 -3.01 -12.68
C GLN A 97 -18.74 -1.85 -11.91
N PRO A 98 -17.50 -2.03 -11.42
CA PRO A 98 -16.82 -1.02 -10.64
C PRO A 98 -16.54 0.24 -11.46
N GLY A 99 -16.51 1.39 -10.79
CA GLY A 99 -16.13 2.67 -11.36
C GLY A 99 -14.67 2.74 -11.82
N ALA A 100 -13.80 1.87 -11.30
CA ALA A 100 -12.43 1.69 -11.78
C ALA A 100 -11.89 0.29 -11.41
N LEU A 101 -10.91 -0.18 -12.18
CA LEU A 101 -10.08 -1.36 -11.86
C LEU A 101 -8.62 -0.92 -11.74
N LEU A 102 -8.07 -0.94 -10.53
CA LEU A 102 -6.66 -0.65 -10.28
C LEU A 102 -5.84 -1.94 -10.36
N ILE A 103 -4.73 -1.88 -11.07
CA ILE A 103 -3.75 -2.97 -11.17
C ILE A 103 -2.39 -2.45 -10.75
N THR A 104 -2.01 -2.66 -9.49
CA THR A 104 -0.90 -1.96 -8.82
C THR A 104 0.49 -2.56 -9.08
N GLY A 105 0.77 -2.98 -10.31
CA GLY A 105 2.09 -3.42 -10.75
C GLY A 105 2.37 -4.91 -10.65
N ASP A 106 3.56 -5.27 -11.11
CA ASP A 106 4.01 -6.63 -11.40
C ASP A 106 3.00 -7.34 -12.31
N LEU A 107 2.76 -6.69 -13.45
CA LEU A 107 1.87 -7.12 -14.53
C LEU A 107 2.44 -8.38 -15.22
N THR A 108 3.76 -8.45 -15.29
CA THR A 108 4.53 -9.55 -15.86
C THR A 108 5.41 -10.23 -14.81
N ASP A 109 5.76 -11.50 -15.01
CA ASP A 109 6.73 -12.18 -14.14
C ASP A 109 8.15 -11.67 -14.41
N GLY A 110 8.45 -11.22 -15.63
CA GLY A 110 9.71 -10.56 -15.97
C GLY A 110 10.94 -11.40 -15.64
N LYS A 111 10.82 -12.73 -15.56
CA LYS A 111 11.89 -13.64 -15.18
C LYS A 111 12.06 -14.73 -16.22
N ARG A 112 13.31 -15.04 -16.55
CA ARG A 112 13.67 -16.27 -17.27
C ARG A 112 13.44 -17.49 -16.37
N LEU A 113 13.41 -18.69 -16.95
CA LEU A 113 13.20 -19.94 -16.21
C LEU A 113 14.15 -20.12 -15.01
N LEU A 114 15.40 -19.66 -15.13
CA LEU A 114 16.42 -19.71 -14.08
C LEU A 114 16.39 -18.48 -13.12
N GLY A 115 15.35 -17.65 -13.17
CA GLY A 115 15.13 -16.54 -12.26
C GLY A 115 15.80 -15.21 -12.65
N THR A 116 16.57 -15.14 -13.73
CA THR A 116 17.15 -13.88 -14.22
C THR A 116 16.05 -12.90 -14.60
N GLY A 117 16.03 -11.73 -13.97
CA GLY A 117 15.08 -10.65 -14.31
C GLY A 117 15.38 -10.01 -15.66
N GLU A 118 14.39 -10.01 -16.55
CA GLU A 118 14.39 -9.37 -17.87
C GLU A 118 12.98 -9.32 -18.47
N GLN A 119 12.69 -8.24 -19.20
CA GLN A 119 11.42 -8.10 -19.93
C GLN A 119 11.21 -9.18 -21.00
N GLN A 120 9.99 -9.71 -21.07
CA GLN A 120 9.61 -10.71 -22.07
C GLN A 120 8.35 -10.28 -22.83
N LEU A 121 8.49 -10.05 -24.13
CA LEU A 121 7.40 -9.58 -24.98
C LEU A 121 6.14 -10.45 -24.90
N GLN A 122 6.29 -11.77 -24.80
CA GLN A 122 5.15 -12.69 -24.72
C GLN A 122 4.29 -12.50 -23.45
N GLU A 123 4.89 -12.05 -22.35
CA GLU A 123 4.18 -11.78 -21.10
C GLU A 123 3.30 -10.54 -21.26
N TRP A 124 3.84 -9.48 -21.85
CA TRP A 124 3.11 -8.26 -22.18
C TRP A 124 1.97 -8.48 -23.20
N GLN A 125 2.21 -9.30 -24.21
CA GLN A 125 1.16 -9.74 -25.14
C GLN A 125 0.05 -10.53 -24.43
N THR A 126 0.41 -11.33 -23.42
CA THR A 126 -0.57 -12.06 -22.61
C THR A 126 -1.37 -11.11 -21.74
N TYR A 127 -0.71 -10.14 -21.10
CA TYR A 127 -1.36 -9.10 -20.32
C TYR A 127 -2.34 -8.28 -21.16
N ARG A 128 -1.95 -7.84 -22.36
CA ARG A 128 -2.86 -7.13 -23.28
C ARG A 128 -4.09 -7.94 -23.65
N ARG A 129 -3.94 -9.23 -23.94
CA ARG A 129 -5.10 -10.12 -24.18
C ARG A 129 -6.01 -10.23 -22.96
N VAL A 130 -5.45 -10.22 -21.75
CA VAL A 130 -6.26 -10.18 -20.51
C VAL A 130 -7.01 -8.85 -20.41
N LEU A 131 -6.36 -7.71 -20.68
CA LEU A 131 -7.03 -6.41 -20.73
C LEU A 131 -8.15 -6.37 -21.77
N ASP A 132 -7.90 -6.91 -22.97
CA ASP A 132 -8.91 -7.01 -24.03
C ASP A 132 -10.12 -7.82 -23.57
N THR A 133 -9.91 -8.94 -22.88
CA THR A 133 -10.97 -9.73 -22.26
C THR A 133 -11.71 -8.96 -21.17
N ILE A 134 -11.00 -8.23 -20.30
CA ILE A 134 -11.65 -7.37 -19.29
C ILE A 134 -12.58 -6.39 -20.01
N VAL A 135 -12.11 -5.71 -21.05
CA VAL A 135 -12.92 -4.73 -21.78
C VAL A 135 -14.13 -5.37 -22.45
N THR A 136 -13.94 -6.46 -23.18
CA THR A 136 -15.01 -7.04 -24.01
C THR A 136 -16.01 -7.88 -23.22
N GLU A 137 -15.60 -8.53 -22.13
CA GLU A 137 -16.44 -9.51 -21.43
C GLU A 137 -16.94 -9.04 -20.06
N SER A 138 -16.28 -8.05 -19.44
CA SER A 138 -16.81 -7.42 -18.23
C SER A 138 -17.62 -6.16 -18.52
N GLY A 139 -17.45 -5.53 -19.69
CA GLY A 139 -18.05 -4.22 -19.99
C GLY A 139 -17.35 -3.04 -19.33
N ILE A 140 -16.31 -3.26 -18.52
CA ILE A 140 -15.45 -2.20 -17.98
C ILE A 140 -14.61 -1.62 -19.12
N PRO A 141 -14.75 -0.34 -19.50
CA PRO A 141 -13.99 0.21 -20.60
C PRO A 141 -12.54 0.45 -20.20
N GLU A 142 -11.64 0.45 -21.20
CA GLU A 142 -10.20 0.55 -20.97
C GLU A 142 -9.81 1.81 -20.17
N ALA A 143 -10.53 2.92 -20.34
CA ALA A 143 -10.32 4.17 -19.60
C ALA A 143 -10.54 4.05 -18.08
N ALA A 144 -11.28 3.04 -17.63
CA ALA A 144 -11.51 2.72 -16.22
C ALA A 144 -10.43 1.78 -15.63
N ILE A 145 -9.57 1.20 -16.46
CA ILE A 145 -8.49 0.29 -16.04
C ILE A 145 -7.24 1.12 -15.76
N LEU A 146 -6.83 1.20 -14.50
CA LEU A 146 -5.73 2.02 -14.01
C LEU A 146 -4.57 1.11 -13.59
N ASP A 147 -3.74 0.74 -14.56
CA ASP A 147 -2.54 -0.07 -14.32
C ASP A 147 -1.28 0.79 -14.15
N LEU A 148 -0.26 0.23 -13.49
CA LEU A 148 1.06 0.85 -13.33
C LEU A 148 2.14 -0.24 -13.34
N ARG A 149 3.41 0.16 -13.49
CA ARG A 149 4.54 -0.79 -13.45
C ARG A 149 4.92 -1.18 -12.03
N GLY A 150 5.13 -2.48 -11.82
CA GLY A 150 5.89 -2.97 -10.67
C GLY A 150 7.37 -3.16 -10.99
N ASN A 151 8.13 -3.64 -10.01
CA ASN A 151 9.56 -3.83 -10.20
C ASN A 151 9.84 -4.87 -11.30
N HIS A 152 9.00 -5.91 -11.42
CA HIS A 152 9.14 -6.93 -12.46
C HIS A 152 8.94 -6.39 -13.88
N ASP A 153 8.10 -5.36 -14.03
CA ASP A 153 7.77 -4.73 -15.31
C ASP A 153 8.89 -3.79 -15.82
N ALA A 154 9.91 -3.56 -14.99
CA ALA A 154 11.09 -2.76 -15.34
C ALA A 154 12.39 -3.56 -15.31
N PHE A 155 12.36 -4.89 -15.14
CA PHE A 155 13.59 -5.68 -15.09
C PHE A 155 14.45 -5.54 -16.34
N ASN A 156 15.73 -5.18 -16.13
CA ASN A 156 16.73 -5.04 -17.21
C ASN A 156 16.30 -4.06 -18.31
N MET A 157 15.47 -3.07 -17.98
CA MET A 157 15.05 -2.03 -18.88
C MET A 157 16.12 -0.93 -18.91
N ALA A 158 16.77 -0.73 -20.06
CA ALA A 158 17.86 0.25 -20.17
C ALA A 158 17.41 1.70 -19.99
N GLN A 159 16.18 2.02 -20.42
CA GLN A 159 15.61 3.35 -20.35
C GLN A 159 14.10 3.25 -20.44
N ARG A 160 13.39 4.05 -19.66
CA ARG A 160 11.96 4.30 -19.81
C ARG A 160 11.61 4.84 -21.20
N ASP A 161 10.49 4.38 -21.76
CA ASP A 161 10.08 4.64 -23.16
C ASP A 161 11.07 4.16 -24.23
N GLY A 162 12.10 3.42 -23.83
CA GLY A 162 13.06 2.80 -24.74
C GLY A 162 12.50 1.51 -25.36
N LYS A 163 13.27 0.89 -26.26
CA LYS A 163 12.89 -0.36 -26.94
C LYS A 163 12.59 -1.55 -26.00
N GLY A 164 13.10 -1.50 -24.77
CA GLY A 164 12.89 -2.52 -23.75
C GLY A 164 11.75 -2.21 -22.77
N ASP A 165 11.06 -1.08 -22.93
CA ASP A 165 9.90 -0.70 -22.12
C ASP A 165 8.61 -1.05 -22.89
N PHE A 166 7.93 -2.11 -22.46
CA PHE A 166 6.71 -2.57 -23.10
C PHE A 166 5.44 -1.97 -22.48
N PHE A 167 5.55 -1.30 -21.33
CA PHE A 167 4.40 -0.71 -20.65
C PHE A 167 3.63 0.29 -21.55
N PRO A 168 4.29 1.24 -22.26
CA PRO A 168 3.60 2.16 -23.16
C PRO A 168 2.82 1.50 -24.30
N ALA A 169 3.20 0.28 -24.71
CA ALA A 169 2.58 -0.41 -25.84
C ALA A 169 1.43 -1.35 -25.42
N TYR A 170 1.47 -1.91 -24.21
CA TYR A 170 0.58 -3.00 -23.81
C TYR A 170 -0.33 -2.69 -22.62
N ALA A 171 0.07 -1.79 -21.71
CA ALA A 171 -0.73 -1.42 -20.54
C ALA A 171 -1.78 -0.34 -20.86
N ALA A 172 -2.87 -0.28 -20.12
CA ALA A 172 -3.96 0.66 -20.31
C ALA A 172 -3.54 2.11 -20.03
N GLU A 173 -2.92 2.40 -18.88
CA GLU A 173 -2.36 3.72 -18.59
C GLU A 173 -1.09 3.99 -19.40
N GLY A 174 -0.27 2.97 -19.64
CA GLY A 174 0.93 3.11 -20.47
C GLY A 174 0.60 3.61 -21.88
N ARG A 175 -0.43 3.05 -22.52
CA ARG A 175 -0.90 3.51 -23.84
C ARG A 175 -1.50 4.91 -23.82
N ARG A 176 -2.02 5.37 -22.69
CA ARG A 176 -2.59 6.72 -22.54
C ARG A 176 -1.55 7.77 -22.22
N GLY A 177 -0.61 7.46 -21.34
CA GLY A 177 0.34 8.42 -20.76
C GLY A 177 1.80 8.16 -21.11
N GLY A 178 2.11 7.16 -21.93
CA GLY A 178 3.48 6.76 -22.25
C GLY A 178 4.29 6.41 -21.00
N GLY A 179 5.48 6.98 -20.88
CA GLY A 179 6.36 6.83 -19.73
C GLY A 179 6.09 7.80 -18.58
N ALA A 180 4.92 8.43 -18.51
CA ALA A 180 4.56 9.24 -17.34
C ALA A 180 4.74 8.42 -16.04
N ARG A 181 5.13 9.12 -14.96
CA ARG A 181 5.28 8.54 -13.63
C ARG A 181 4.13 8.86 -12.69
N ILE A 182 3.44 9.96 -12.96
CA ILE A 182 2.29 10.43 -12.17
C ILE A 182 1.08 10.47 -13.09
N PHE A 183 -0.01 9.82 -12.67
CA PHE A 183 -1.27 9.74 -13.40
C PHE A 183 -2.39 10.22 -12.47
N SER A 184 -3.44 10.85 -13.01
CA SER A 184 -4.61 11.25 -12.20
C SER A 184 -5.91 11.00 -12.93
N ARG A 185 -6.87 10.37 -12.27
CA ARG A 185 -8.18 10.02 -12.85
C ARG A 185 -9.31 10.36 -11.88
N PRO A 186 -10.32 11.14 -12.32
CA PRO A 186 -11.52 11.34 -11.53
C PRO A 186 -12.35 10.06 -11.49
N LEU A 187 -12.96 9.79 -10.34
CA LEU A 187 -13.92 8.73 -10.10
C LEU A 187 -15.27 9.38 -9.73
N PHE A 188 -16.29 9.12 -10.54
CA PHE A 188 -17.64 9.63 -10.34
C PHE A 188 -18.54 8.61 -9.64
N ALA A 189 -19.71 9.03 -9.20
CA ALA A 189 -20.67 8.17 -8.51
C ALA A 189 -21.31 7.17 -9.46
N GLY A 190 -21.67 5.98 -8.96
CA GLY A 190 -22.32 4.92 -9.76
C GLY A 190 -21.34 4.03 -10.53
N PRO A 191 -21.87 3.06 -11.30
CA PRO A 191 -21.07 2.17 -12.14
C PRO A 191 -20.46 2.94 -13.32
N TYR A 192 -19.31 2.49 -13.82
CA TYR A 192 -18.73 3.10 -15.00
C TYR A 192 -19.56 2.76 -16.24
N THR A 193 -20.09 3.76 -16.95
CA THR A 193 -20.48 3.60 -18.37
C THR A 193 -19.81 4.66 -19.23
N ALA A 194 -19.44 4.32 -20.46
CA ALA A 194 -18.75 5.24 -21.37
C ALA A 194 -19.60 6.49 -21.70
N GLU A 195 -20.93 6.34 -21.73
CA GLU A 195 -21.88 7.44 -21.89
C GLU A 195 -21.99 8.31 -20.63
N TYR A 196 -21.85 7.72 -19.43
CA TYR A 196 -21.90 8.43 -18.15
C TYR A 196 -20.72 9.41 -17.97
N ASN A 197 -19.51 9.03 -18.36
CA ASN A 197 -18.33 9.89 -18.20
C ASN A 197 -18.24 11.06 -19.20
N LEU A 198 -18.97 11.03 -20.31
CA LEU A 198 -19.06 12.19 -21.22
C LEU A 198 -20.06 13.24 -20.72
N GLN A 199 -21.08 12.84 -19.96
CA GLN A 199 -22.13 13.72 -19.43
C GLN A 199 -21.83 14.29 -18.03
N GLU A 200 -20.86 13.72 -17.31
CA GLU A 200 -20.55 14.08 -15.91
C GLU A 200 -19.27 14.93 -15.76
N GLN A 201 -18.62 15.36 -16.85
CA GLN A 201 -17.40 16.20 -16.79
C GLN A 201 -17.62 17.53 -16.04
N ASP A 202 -18.88 17.99 -15.96
CA ASP A 202 -19.29 19.20 -15.23
C ASP A 202 -19.64 18.94 -13.75
N LYS A 203 -19.54 17.70 -13.25
CA LYS A 203 -19.85 17.35 -11.85
C LYS A 203 -18.59 17.13 -11.03
N CYS A 204 -18.69 17.36 -9.72
CA CYS A 204 -17.57 17.08 -8.81
C CYS A 204 -17.33 15.57 -8.69
N PRO A 205 -16.09 15.08 -8.89
CA PRO A 205 -15.77 13.68 -8.67
C PRO A 205 -15.95 13.30 -7.19
N VAL A 206 -16.30 12.05 -6.95
CA VAL A 206 -16.36 11.46 -5.60
C VAL A 206 -14.94 11.29 -5.06
N ALA A 207 -14.03 10.83 -5.91
CA ALA A 207 -12.62 10.67 -5.61
C ALA A 207 -11.75 11.00 -6.82
N VAL A 208 -10.49 11.35 -6.59
CA VAL A 208 -9.44 11.40 -7.60
C VAL A 208 -8.40 10.36 -7.23
N LEU A 209 -8.14 9.46 -8.19
CA LEU A 209 -7.19 8.37 -8.08
C LEU A 209 -5.87 8.81 -8.73
N VAL A 210 -4.79 8.82 -7.96
CA VAL A 210 -3.48 9.32 -8.42
C VAL A 210 -2.42 8.21 -8.38
N GLY A 211 -1.97 7.78 -9.55
CA GLY A 211 -0.95 6.74 -9.69
C GLY A 211 0.45 7.30 -9.55
N VAL A 212 1.33 6.57 -8.84
CA VAL A 212 2.74 6.91 -8.60
C VAL A 212 3.62 5.72 -9.00
N ASP A 213 4.24 5.83 -10.16
CA ASP A 213 5.20 4.84 -10.67
C ASP A 213 6.62 5.17 -10.17
N ALA A 214 7.03 4.47 -9.11
CA ALA A 214 8.34 4.57 -8.51
C ALA A 214 9.35 3.54 -9.06
N THR A 215 9.12 2.94 -10.24
CA THR A 215 10.09 1.98 -10.79
C THR A 215 11.43 2.65 -11.15
N PRO A 216 12.58 2.02 -10.85
CA PRO A 216 13.89 2.54 -11.21
C PRO A 216 14.04 2.79 -12.72
N ASP A 217 14.79 3.84 -13.06
CA ASP A 217 15.16 4.18 -14.43
C ASP A 217 16.65 4.60 -14.45
N PRO A 218 17.57 3.77 -14.97
CA PRO A 218 17.32 2.49 -15.64
C PRO A 218 16.74 1.42 -14.71
N GLY A 219 15.95 0.51 -15.29
CA GLY A 219 15.36 -0.61 -14.59
C GLY A 219 16.38 -1.70 -14.25
N LEU A 220 16.58 -1.94 -12.96
CA LEU A 220 17.58 -2.89 -12.45
C LEU A 220 17.06 -4.34 -12.51
N ARG A 221 17.95 -5.32 -12.41
CA ARG A 221 17.58 -6.75 -12.28
C ARG A 221 17.24 -7.10 -10.83
N GLY A 222 16.50 -8.19 -10.63
CA GLY A 222 16.32 -8.72 -9.28
C GLY A 222 17.65 -9.23 -8.70
N PRO A 223 17.90 -9.05 -7.38
CA PRO A 223 17.03 -8.41 -6.38
C PRO A 223 17.27 -6.89 -6.23
N THR A 224 18.15 -6.26 -7.02
CA THR A 224 18.56 -4.87 -6.81
C THR A 224 17.49 -3.83 -7.16
N ASN A 225 16.36 -4.24 -7.74
CA ASN A 225 15.20 -3.40 -8.02
C ASN A 225 14.05 -3.53 -7.00
N PHE A 226 14.28 -4.19 -5.86
CA PHE A 226 13.26 -4.34 -4.82
C PHE A 226 12.82 -2.99 -4.25
N ALA A 227 13.73 -2.01 -4.20
CA ALA A 227 13.40 -0.65 -3.81
C ALA A 227 12.97 0.20 -5.01
N GLY A 228 11.87 0.93 -4.84
CA GLY A 228 11.44 1.97 -5.78
C GLY A 228 12.33 3.21 -5.66
N THR A 229 12.28 4.08 -6.67
CA THR A 229 12.99 5.36 -6.68
C THR A 229 12.12 6.45 -7.30
N LEU A 230 12.04 7.58 -6.62
CA LEU A 230 11.44 8.82 -7.15
C LEU A 230 12.48 9.93 -7.13
N CYS A 231 12.48 10.78 -8.16
CA CYS A 231 13.31 11.98 -8.17
C CYS A 231 12.53 13.21 -7.70
N SER A 232 13.22 14.31 -7.38
CA SER A 232 12.56 15.55 -6.90
C SER A 232 11.53 16.07 -7.90
N ARG A 233 11.76 15.89 -9.21
CA ARG A 233 10.80 16.27 -10.25
C ARG A 233 9.47 15.51 -10.13
N ASP A 234 9.53 14.21 -9.82
CA ASP A 234 8.34 13.37 -9.67
C ASP A 234 7.52 13.82 -8.46
N ILE A 235 8.19 14.14 -7.34
CA ILE A 235 7.54 14.65 -6.13
C ILE A 235 6.90 16.02 -6.36
N VAL A 236 7.58 16.93 -7.09
CA VAL A 236 7.00 18.23 -7.48
C VAL A 236 5.76 18.03 -8.36
N HIS A 237 5.83 17.13 -9.34
CA HIS A 237 4.69 16.85 -10.21
C HIS A 237 3.52 16.25 -9.43
N LEU A 238 3.77 15.31 -8.52
CA LEU A 238 2.75 14.77 -7.62
C LEU A 238 2.10 15.87 -6.78
N ASN A 239 2.91 16.74 -6.18
CA ASN A 239 2.42 17.85 -5.37
C ASN A 239 1.49 18.78 -6.18
N GLN A 240 1.86 19.10 -7.41
CA GLN A 240 1.04 19.90 -8.33
C GLN A 240 -0.25 19.17 -8.71
N THR A 241 -0.18 17.88 -9.04
CA THR A 241 -1.35 17.05 -9.39
C THR A 241 -2.37 16.98 -8.25
N LEU A 242 -1.92 16.78 -7.01
CA LEU A 242 -2.78 16.75 -5.83
C LEU A 242 -3.40 18.13 -5.53
N ALA A 243 -2.62 19.22 -5.68
CA ALA A 243 -3.13 20.58 -5.54
C ALA A 243 -4.23 20.88 -6.59
N ASN A 244 -4.01 20.49 -7.84
CA ASN A 244 -4.93 20.74 -8.93
C ASN A 244 -6.25 19.97 -8.76
N ALA A 245 -6.22 18.77 -8.19
CA ALA A 245 -7.40 17.93 -7.96
C ALA A 245 -8.51 18.60 -7.12
N ARG A 246 -8.17 19.62 -6.32
CA ARG A 246 -9.13 20.39 -5.50
C ARG A 246 -9.35 21.83 -5.96
N SER A 247 -8.62 22.28 -6.98
CA SER A 247 -8.60 23.69 -7.42
C SER A 247 -9.87 24.18 -8.12
N GLN A 248 -10.83 23.29 -8.40
CA GLN A 248 -12.01 23.56 -9.24
C GLN A 248 -13.31 23.77 -8.45
N GLY A 249 -13.23 24.17 -7.18
CA GLY A 249 -14.43 24.33 -6.32
C GLY A 249 -15.09 23.00 -5.91
N CYS A 250 -14.40 21.88 -6.15
CA CYS A 250 -14.77 20.54 -5.73
C CYS A 250 -13.83 20.04 -4.64
N SER A 251 -14.37 19.24 -3.71
CA SER A 251 -13.60 18.59 -2.64
C SER A 251 -13.68 17.06 -2.77
N PRO A 252 -13.07 16.45 -3.80
CA PRO A 252 -13.06 14.99 -3.94
C PRO A 252 -12.13 14.33 -2.92
N ALA A 253 -12.39 13.05 -2.64
CA ALA A 253 -11.43 12.22 -1.94
C ALA A 253 -10.14 12.12 -2.75
N LEU A 254 -9.00 12.06 -2.08
CA LEU A 254 -7.73 11.78 -2.77
C LEU A 254 -7.27 10.39 -2.36
N VAL A 255 -7.08 9.51 -3.35
CA VAL A 255 -6.44 8.21 -3.16
C VAL A 255 -5.24 8.16 -4.07
N THR A 256 -4.12 7.77 -3.50
CA THR A 256 -2.90 7.54 -4.25
C THR A 256 -2.63 6.05 -4.32
N TYR A 257 -1.98 5.59 -5.39
CA TYR A 257 -1.66 4.19 -5.56
C TYR A 257 -0.32 4.04 -6.26
N GLY A 258 0.43 3.01 -5.90
CA GLY A 258 1.74 2.68 -6.46
C GLY A 258 2.02 1.19 -6.31
N HIS A 259 3.19 0.74 -6.74
CA HIS A 259 3.56 -0.67 -6.57
C HIS A 259 4.19 -0.92 -5.20
N TYR A 260 5.23 -0.15 -4.90
CA TYR A 260 6.02 -0.28 -3.68
C TYR A 260 5.28 0.35 -2.48
N PRO A 261 5.24 -0.33 -1.32
CA PRO A 261 4.92 0.30 -0.04
C PRO A 261 5.86 1.48 0.21
N LEU A 262 5.39 2.51 0.92
CA LEU A 262 6.12 3.77 1.14
C LEU A 262 7.52 3.56 1.73
N PRO A 263 7.73 2.67 2.74
CA PRO A 263 9.07 2.43 3.30
C PRO A 263 10.07 1.80 2.33
N VAL A 264 9.60 1.27 1.19
CA VAL A 264 10.39 0.58 0.16
C VAL A 264 10.71 1.52 -1.02
N ILE A 265 10.28 2.78 -0.96
CA ILE A 265 10.61 3.80 -1.95
C ILE A 265 11.80 4.61 -1.44
N ALA A 266 12.87 4.68 -2.22
CA ALA A 266 13.96 5.61 -2.00
C ALA A 266 13.59 6.98 -2.60
N GLU A 267 13.81 8.01 -1.81
CA GLU A 267 13.56 9.40 -2.16
C GLU A 267 14.89 10.16 -2.33
N PRO A 268 14.90 11.31 -3.03
CA PRO A 268 16.07 12.17 -3.08
C PRO A 268 16.42 12.64 -1.66
N ASP A 269 17.70 12.86 -1.37
CA ASP A 269 18.15 13.42 -0.09
C ASP A 269 17.40 14.73 0.22
N THR A 270 16.37 14.63 1.06
CA THR A 270 15.74 15.78 1.69
C THR A 270 16.70 16.21 2.79
N LYS A 271 17.54 17.23 2.51
CA LYS A 271 18.44 17.77 3.54
C LYS A 271 17.63 18.06 4.81
N PRO A 272 17.93 17.44 5.96
CA PRO A 272 17.34 17.85 7.21
C PRO A 272 17.89 19.23 7.54
N TRP A 273 16.98 20.20 7.68
CA TRP A 273 17.16 21.48 8.37
C TRP A 273 18.63 21.88 8.65
N SER A 274 19.27 22.58 7.71
CA SER A 274 20.28 23.58 8.04
C SER A 274 19.57 24.92 7.99
N GLY A 275 19.26 25.48 9.15
CA GLY A 275 18.44 26.68 9.27
C GLY A 275 19.12 27.88 8.61
N GLN A 276 18.76 28.17 7.36
CA GLN A 276 18.79 29.46 6.66
C GLN A 276 18.66 29.19 5.15
N GLY A 277 17.67 29.82 4.50
CA GLY A 277 17.64 29.96 3.03
C GLY A 277 16.42 29.35 2.34
N ASP A 278 15.52 30.23 1.94
CA ASP A 278 14.46 30.10 0.94
C ASP A 278 13.19 29.26 1.26
N SER A 279 12.06 29.96 1.38
CA SER A 279 10.74 29.41 1.72
C SER A 279 9.92 28.95 0.51
N ARG A 280 10.45 29.05 -0.73
CA ARG A 280 9.66 28.82 -1.96
C ARG A 280 9.91 27.49 -2.70
N ALA A 281 10.81 26.63 -2.24
CA ALA A 281 11.07 25.32 -2.86
C ALA A 281 11.28 24.19 -1.84
N ARG A 282 10.37 24.04 -0.88
CA ARG A 282 10.34 22.88 0.02
C ARG A 282 9.68 21.70 -0.69
N THR A 283 10.46 20.77 -1.25
CA THR A 283 9.94 19.41 -1.52
C THR A 283 10.07 18.60 -0.23
N GLY A 284 8.95 18.36 0.44
CA GLY A 284 8.87 17.36 1.52
C GLY A 284 9.08 15.94 0.99
N SER A 285 9.17 14.97 1.90
CA SER A 285 9.15 13.54 1.52
C SER A 285 7.86 13.17 0.77
N LEU A 286 7.81 11.99 0.13
CA LEU A 286 6.57 11.51 -0.50
C LEU A 286 5.44 11.48 0.54
N LEU A 287 5.72 10.94 1.72
CA LEU A 287 4.75 10.89 2.81
C LEU A 287 4.30 12.30 3.24
N ASP A 288 5.20 13.28 3.30
CA ASP A 288 4.85 14.66 3.62
C ASP A 288 3.90 15.24 2.57
N VAL A 289 4.18 15.05 1.27
CA VAL A 289 3.31 15.54 0.19
C VAL A 289 1.93 14.88 0.26
N LEU A 290 1.87 13.56 0.42
CA LEU A 290 0.59 12.84 0.51
C LEU A 290 -0.24 13.29 1.72
N THR A 291 0.38 13.42 2.89
CA THR A 291 -0.32 13.81 4.12
C THR A 291 -0.69 15.30 4.14
N GLN A 292 0.15 16.19 3.59
CA GLN A 292 -0.17 17.62 3.48
C GLN A 292 -1.38 17.87 2.58
N HIS A 293 -1.58 17.05 1.55
CA HIS A 293 -2.77 17.09 0.71
C HIS A 293 -3.95 16.33 1.30
N GLY A 294 -3.86 15.77 2.50
CA GLY A 294 -4.97 15.03 3.12
C GLY A 294 -5.46 13.87 2.26
N VAL A 295 -4.52 13.11 1.68
CA VAL A 295 -4.81 11.85 0.98
C VAL A 295 -5.43 10.87 1.98
N SER A 296 -6.55 10.25 1.59
CA SER A 296 -7.27 9.29 2.43
C SER A 296 -6.53 7.95 2.50
N ALA A 297 -5.98 7.49 1.37
CA ALA A 297 -5.20 6.24 1.33
C ALA A 297 -4.09 6.23 0.26
N TYR A 298 -3.02 5.49 0.56
CA TYR A 298 -2.00 5.01 -0.38
C TYR A 298 -2.16 3.49 -0.54
N LEU A 299 -2.49 3.03 -1.75
CA LEU A 299 -2.71 1.62 -2.08
C LEU A 299 -1.48 1.03 -2.77
N SER A 300 -0.98 -0.12 -2.32
CA SER A 300 0.21 -0.76 -2.88
C SER A 300 0.09 -2.28 -3.01
N GLY A 301 1.13 -2.92 -3.54
CA GLY A 301 1.31 -4.37 -3.58
C GLY A 301 2.74 -4.76 -3.18
N HIS A 302 3.42 -5.52 -4.04
CA HIS A 302 4.85 -5.86 -4.00
C HIS A 302 5.26 -6.92 -2.97
N LEU A 303 4.63 -6.98 -1.79
CA LEU A 303 5.06 -7.86 -0.69
C LEU A 303 4.37 -9.23 -0.66
N HIS A 304 3.29 -9.41 -1.43
CA HIS A 304 2.61 -10.71 -1.66
C HIS A 304 2.14 -11.36 -0.36
N ALA A 305 1.75 -10.58 0.64
CA ALA A 305 1.42 -11.06 1.99
C ALA A 305 2.52 -11.90 2.69
N VAL A 306 3.79 -11.84 2.24
CA VAL A 306 4.91 -12.58 2.86
C VAL A 306 5.07 -12.25 4.35
N PHE A 307 4.63 -11.06 4.76
CA PHE A 307 4.69 -10.60 6.14
C PHE A 307 3.36 -10.69 6.88
N GLY A 308 2.32 -11.22 6.24
CA GLY A 308 0.96 -11.34 6.76
C GLY A 308 -0.09 -10.76 5.81
N GLN A 309 -1.35 -10.98 6.14
CA GLN A 309 -2.51 -10.65 5.31
C GLN A 309 -2.95 -9.19 5.43
N ARG A 310 -2.44 -8.45 6.43
CA ARG A 310 -2.80 -7.06 6.73
C ARG A 310 -1.57 -6.20 6.98
N VAL A 311 -0.73 -6.01 5.96
CA VAL A 311 0.38 -5.05 6.03
C VAL A 311 -0.17 -3.64 5.86
N HIS A 312 -0.88 -3.15 6.88
CA HIS A 312 -1.60 -1.89 6.88
C HIS A 312 -1.03 -0.93 7.92
N ARG A 313 -0.95 0.36 7.59
CA ARG A 313 -0.47 1.40 8.49
C ARG A 313 -1.31 2.66 8.40
N LEU A 314 -1.44 3.36 9.52
CA LEU A 314 -2.01 4.70 9.56
C LEU A 314 -0.89 5.71 9.79
N HIS A 315 -0.81 6.69 8.90
CA HIS A 315 0.11 7.81 9.02
C HIS A 315 -0.66 9.03 9.49
N ARG A 316 -0.15 9.69 10.53
CA ARG A 316 -0.78 10.90 11.07
C ARG A 316 -0.38 12.11 10.21
N ALA A 317 -1.37 12.84 9.73
CA ALA A 317 -1.18 14.08 8.98
C ALA A 317 -0.99 15.28 9.92
N PRO A 318 -0.38 16.39 9.45
CA PRO A 318 -0.11 17.58 10.26
C PRO A 318 -1.35 18.25 10.85
N ASP A 319 -2.49 18.16 10.16
CA ASP A 319 -3.79 18.68 10.59
C ASP A 319 -4.46 17.84 11.70
N GLY A 320 -3.95 16.63 11.96
CA GLY A 320 -4.47 15.68 12.93
C GLY A 320 -5.33 14.56 12.33
N GLU A 321 -5.57 14.56 11.03
CA GLU A 321 -6.21 13.47 10.29
C GLU A 321 -5.23 12.32 10.01
N HIS A 322 -5.69 11.25 9.38
CA HIS A 322 -4.84 10.09 9.04
C HIS A 322 -4.91 9.75 7.55
N MET A 323 -3.84 9.12 7.05
CA MET A 323 -3.79 8.47 5.75
C MET A 323 -3.56 6.97 5.96
N ALA A 324 -4.36 6.13 5.31
CA ALA A 324 -4.18 4.69 5.33
C ALA A 324 -3.18 4.24 4.26
N GLU A 325 -2.10 3.60 4.64
CA GLU A 325 -1.24 2.82 3.73
C GLU A 325 -1.71 1.36 3.76
N LEU A 326 -2.17 0.86 2.62
CA LEU A 326 -2.80 -0.45 2.50
C LEU A 326 -2.14 -1.26 1.39
N GLU A 327 -1.28 -2.22 1.77
CA GLU A 327 -0.80 -3.23 0.83
C GLU A 327 -1.93 -4.22 0.51
N ASN A 328 -1.97 -4.68 -0.73
CA ASN A 328 -2.85 -5.73 -1.19
C ASN A 328 -2.01 -6.93 -1.61
N ALA A 329 -2.34 -8.12 -1.08
CA ALA A 329 -1.64 -9.36 -1.41
C ALA A 329 -1.75 -9.71 -2.90
N ALA A 330 -0.95 -10.68 -3.33
CA ALA A 330 -0.77 -10.96 -4.75
C ALA A 330 -1.92 -11.72 -5.38
N TRP A 331 -2.25 -11.34 -6.62
CA TRP A 331 -3.05 -12.18 -7.51
C TRP A 331 -2.32 -13.49 -7.79
N LYS A 332 -0.99 -13.45 -7.98
CA LYS A 332 -0.13 -14.60 -8.29
C LYS A 332 -0.33 -15.81 -7.39
N ASP A 333 -0.37 -15.60 -6.08
CA ASP A 333 -0.41 -16.68 -5.09
C ASP A 333 -1.82 -16.89 -4.59
N ASP A 334 -2.50 -15.80 -4.21
CA ASP A 334 -3.76 -15.87 -3.48
C ASP A 334 -4.98 -15.61 -4.36
N ARG A 335 -4.82 -15.08 -5.58
CA ARG A 335 -5.92 -14.51 -6.37
C ARG A 335 -6.68 -13.48 -5.55
N ARG A 336 -5.91 -12.67 -4.80
CA ARG A 336 -6.43 -11.62 -3.93
C ARG A 336 -6.98 -10.48 -4.78
N PHE A 337 -8.14 -9.98 -4.37
CA PHE A 337 -8.66 -8.69 -4.84
C PHE A 337 -9.33 -7.95 -3.68
N ARG A 338 -9.36 -6.62 -3.79
CA ARG A 338 -9.97 -5.73 -2.80
C ARG A 338 -11.07 -4.91 -3.46
N VAL A 339 -12.23 -4.85 -2.82
CA VAL A 339 -13.30 -3.91 -3.18
C VAL A 339 -13.15 -2.68 -2.28
N LEU A 340 -13.04 -1.49 -2.87
CA LEU A 340 -13.00 -0.21 -2.16
C LEU A 340 -14.22 0.63 -2.51
N THR A 341 -14.72 1.40 -1.55
CA THR A 341 -15.92 2.23 -1.69
C THR A 341 -15.69 3.61 -1.09
N PHE A 342 -16.18 4.64 -1.77
CA PHE A 342 -16.35 5.98 -1.24
C PHE A 342 -17.83 6.29 -1.13
N ASP A 343 -18.28 6.57 0.09
CA ASP A 343 -19.67 6.84 0.37
C ASP A 343 -19.82 7.86 1.49
N LYS A 344 -20.51 8.98 1.24
CA LYS A 344 -20.71 10.06 2.24
C LYS A 344 -19.42 10.54 2.92
N GLY A 345 -18.31 10.58 2.19
CA GLY A 345 -16.98 10.96 2.70
C GLY A 345 -16.22 9.84 3.40
N ALA A 346 -16.81 8.66 3.58
CA ALA A 346 -16.14 7.49 4.15
C ALA A 346 -15.45 6.65 3.06
N LEU A 347 -14.17 6.33 3.27
CA LEU A 347 -13.48 5.24 2.57
C LEU A 347 -13.71 3.93 3.33
N ALA A 348 -14.15 2.90 2.63
CA ALA A 348 -14.30 1.55 3.16
C ALA A 348 -13.71 0.54 2.18
N PHE A 349 -13.29 -0.63 2.67
CA PHE A 349 -12.79 -1.70 1.81
C PHE A 349 -13.04 -3.10 2.39
N THR A 350 -12.98 -4.12 1.54
CA THR A 350 -13.02 -5.53 1.95
C THR A 350 -12.19 -6.38 0.98
N ASP A 351 -11.45 -7.32 1.54
CA ASP A 351 -10.53 -8.19 0.80
C ASP A 351 -11.11 -9.60 0.62
N PHE A 352 -10.90 -10.15 -0.56
CA PHE A 352 -11.43 -11.44 -0.97
C PHE A 352 -10.35 -12.32 -1.61
N PHE A 353 -10.58 -13.63 -1.60
CA PHE A 353 -9.90 -14.62 -2.41
C PHE A 353 -10.81 -15.05 -3.55
N PHE A 354 -10.26 -15.19 -4.75
CA PHE A 354 -10.93 -15.78 -5.89
C PHE A 354 -10.37 -17.19 -6.16
N HIS A 355 -11.16 -18.23 -5.92
CA HIS A 355 -10.73 -19.61 -6.07
C HIS A 355 -11.24 -20.21 -7.37
N THR A 356 -10.36 -20.92 -8.06
CA THR A 356 -10.64 -21.63 -9.32
C THR A 356 -10.07 -23.04 -9.24
N PRO A 357 -10.53 -23.98 -10.09
CA PRO A 357 -10.02 -25.36 -10.09
C PRO A 357 -8.57 -25.45 -10.57
N THR A 358 -8.12 -24.45 -11.32
CA THR A 358 -6.75 -24.36 -11.84
C THR A 358 -5.77 -23.92 -10.75
N LYS A 359 -6.25 -23.26 -9.69
CA LYS A 359 -5.42 -22.84 -8.55
C LYS A 359 -5.12 -24.07 -7.67
N PRO A 360 -3.84 -24.43 -7.49
CA PRO A 360 -3.45 -25.49 -6.55
C PRO A 360 -3.87 -25.11 -5.12
N ASN A 361 -4.35 -26.08 -4.33
CA ASN A 361 -4.69 -25.86 -2.92
C ASN A 361 -3.47 -25.30 -2.15
N SER A 362 -3.45 -24.00 -1.92
CA SER A 362 -2.46 -23.34 -1.07
C SER A 362 -2.73 -23.68 0.40
N SER A 363 -1.68 -23.95 1.17
CA SER A 363 -1.74 -24.26 2.62
C SER A 363 -2.35 -23.16 3.50
N CYS A 364 -2.64 -21.97 2.94
CA CYS A 364 -3.21 -20.83 3.66
C CYS A 364 -4.71 -20.57 3.39
N GLY A 365 -5.39 -21.45 2.63
CA GLY A 365 -6.84 -21.36 2.39
C GLY A 365 -7.63 -22.30 3.30
N PRO A 366 -8.79 -21.91 3.86
CA PRO A 366 -9.72 -22.88 4.42
C PRO A 366 -10.16 -23.86 3.32
N PRO A 367 -10.44 -25.14 3.64
CA PRO A 367 -11.02 -26.05 2.68
C PRO A 367 -12.41 -25.52 2.31
N SER A 368 -12.57 -24.93 1.12
CA SER A 368 -13.91 -24.58 0.65
C SER A 368 -14.53 -25.82 0.04
N GLU A 369 -15.65 -26.28 0.61
CA GLU A 369 -16.66 -26.99 -0.18
C GLU A 369 -16.89 -26.19 -1.46
N HIS A 370 -16.54 -26.77 -2.60
CA HIS A 370 -16.67 -26.10 -3.88
C HIS A 370 -18.15 -25.77 -4.10
N MET A 371 -18.45 -24.49 -4.29
CA MET A 371 -19.78 -24.10 -4.76
C MET A 371 -19.87 -24.56 -6.22
N HIS A 372 -20.67 -25.60 -6.49
CA HIS A 372 -21.03 -25.97 -7.84
C HIS A 372 -22.02 -24.91 -8.35
N ILE A 373 -21.49 -23.98 -9.13
CA ILE A 373 -22.32 -23.02 -9.85
C ILE A 373 -22.37 -23.53 -11.28
N GLU A 374 -23.58 -23.84 -11.75
CA GLU A 374 -24.03 -24.38 -13.04
C GLU A 374 -22.99 -24.65 -14.15
N GLU A 375 -23.19 -25.79 -14.85
CA GLU A 375 -22.41 -26.37 -15.95
C GLU A 375 -21.30 -25.47 -16.56
N GLY A 376 -20.07 -25.63 -16.05
CA GLY A 376 -18.85 -25.28 -16.80
C GLY A 376 -17.74 -24.56 -16.02
N HIS A 377 -18.05 -23.87 -14.90
CA HIS A 377 -17.04 -23.07 -14.18
C HIS A 377 -17.15 -23.21 -12.65
N ASN A 378 -16.40 -24.16 -12.06
CA ASN A 378 -16.30 -24.35 -10.60
C ASN A 378 -15.49 -23.21 -9.92
N ILE A 379 -16.09 -22.04 -9.69
CA ILE A 379 -15.45 -20.93 -8.94
C ILE A 379 -16.02 -20.79 -7.52
N SER A 380 -15.21 -20.29 -6.59
CA SER A 380 -15.71 -19.83 -5.28
C SER A 380 -14.99 -18.54 -4.85
N ILE A 381 -15.67 -17.72 -4.05
CA ILE A 381 -15.09 -16.50 -3.48
C ILE A 381 -15.20 -16.65 -1.96
N THR A 382 -14.17 -16.25 -1.23
CA THR A 382 -14.19 -16.20 0.23
C THR A 382 -13.61 -14.88 0.70
N GLY A 383 -14.09 -14.34 1.82
CA GLY A 383 -13.42 -13.20 2.43
C GLY A 383 -12.09 -13.56 3.07
N VAL A 384 -11.22 -12.56 3.24
CA VAL A 384 -9.99 -12.70 4.03
C VAL A 384 -10.29 -12.75 5.52
N ALA A 385 -11.23 -11.91 5.96
CA ALA A 385 -11.77 -11.98 7.31
C ALA A 385 -12.73 -13.18 7.40
N LYS A 386 -12.64 -13.96 8.49
CA LYS A 386 -13.42 -15.19 8.67
C LYS A 386 -14.93 -14.91 8.73
N GLU A 387 -15.29 -13.70 9.14
CA GLU A 387 -16.66 -13.22 9.29
C GLU A 387 -17.31 -12.87 7.94
N VAL A 388 -16.50 -12.71 6.88
CA VAL A 388 -16.99 -12.39 5.54
C VAL A 388 -17.33 -13.69 4.81
N VAL A 389 -18.62 -13.98 4.71
CA VAL A 389 -19.14 -15.13 3.99
C VAL A 389 -19.64 -14.66 2.63
N VAL A 390 -19.16 -15.29 1.56
CA VAL A 390 -19.62 -15.01 0.19
C VAL A 390 -20.40 -16.21 -0.32
N ARG A 391 -21.58 -15.94 -0.89
CA ARG A 391 -22.46 -16.92 -1.54
C ARG A 391 -22.83 -16.41 -2.93
N LYS A 392 -24.12 -16.21 -3.20
CA LYS A 392 -24.59 -15.49 -4.39
C LYS A 392 -24.23 -14.01 -4.38
N HIS A 393 -23.91 -13.46 -3.21
CA HIS A 393 -23.60 -12.05 -3.03
C HIS A 393 -22.30 -11.83 -2.25
N MET A 394 -21.57 -10.77 -2.59
CA MET A 394 -20.56 -10.12 -1.75
C MET A 394 -21.20 -8.92 -1.04
N VAL A 395 -20.90 -8.73 0.25
CA VAL A 395 -21.48 -7.65 1.05
C VAL A 395 -20.37 -6.77 1.61
N VAL A 396 -20.41 -5.47 1.33
CA VAL A 396 -19.41 -4.48 1.76
C VAL A 396 -20.10 -3.30 2.42
N ILE A 397 -19.81 -3.04 3.70
CA ILE A 397 -20.34 -1.85 4.41
C ILE A 397 -19.62 -0.61 3.88
N THR A 398 -20.40 0.35 3.36
CA THR A 398 -19.88 1.60 2.75
C THR A 398 -19.89 2.76 3.75
N SER A 399 -20.86 2.79 4.67
CA SER A 399 -21.00 3.80 5.72
C SER A 399 -21.74 3.21 6.92
N PRO A 400 -21.44 3.56 8.17
CA PRO A 400 -20.40 4.49 8.62
C PRO A 400 -18.97 3.97 8.38
N PRO A 401 -17.94 4.84 8.47
CA PRO A 401 -16.55 4.43 8.29
C PRO A 401 -16.10 3.47 9.41
N ASP A 402 -15.15 2.60 9.07
CA ASP A 402 -14.49 1.73 10.05
C ASP A 402 -13.70 2.55 11.07
N ALA A 403 -14.03 2.43 12.35
CA ALA A 403 -13.37 3.18 13.42
C ALA A 403 -11.88 2.83 13.57
N ARG A 404 -11.42 1.70 13.03
CA ARG A 404 -10.00 1.31 12.99
C ARG A 404 -9.18 2.11 12.00
N TYR A 405 -9.80 2.60 10.92
CA TYR A 405 -9.11 3.34 9.86
C TYR A 405 -9.49 4.82 9.86
N SER A 406 -10.63 5.19 10.43
CA SER A 406 -11.17 6.56 10.45
C SER A 406 -10.66 7.39 11.64
N PRO A 407 -10.53 8.72 11.51
CA PRO A 407 -10.84 9.54 10.33
C PRO A 407 -9.72 9.52 9.28
N LEU A 408 -10.10 9.58 7.99
CA LEU A 408 -9.18 9.54 6.84
C LEU A 408 -9.31 10.78 5.95
N GLY A 409 -8.16 11.40 5.64
CA GLY A 409 -8.07 12.57 4.76
C GLY A 409 -8.86 13.78 5.27
N LEU A 410 -9.08 14.75 4.38
CA LEU A 410 -9.70 16.05 4.71
C LEU A 410 -11.22 16.13 4.48
N LEU A 411 -11.87 15.02 4.11
CA LEU A 411 -13.24 15.04 3.59
C LEU A 411 -14.34 15.00 4.64
N ILE A 412 -14.04 14.45 5.81
CA ILE A 412 -15.02 14.31 6.86
C ILE A 412 -14.86 15.51 7.78
N GLU A 413 -15.89 16.35 7.90
CA GLU A 413 -15.95 17.32 8.99
C GLU A 413 -15.72 16.57 10.30
N ARG A 414 -14.82 17.07 11.15
CA ARG A 414 -14.56 16.44 12.44
C ARG A 414 -15.87 16.26 13.19
N ARG A 415 -16.21 15.00 13.48
CA ARG A 415 -17.47 14.58 14.13
C ARG A 415 -18.69 14.62 13.23
N GLN A 416 -18.53 14.42 11.91
CA GLN A 416 -19.65 14.13 11.02
C GLN A 416 -20.50 13.02 11.64
N LEU A 417 -21.82 13.24 11.65
CA LEU A 417 -22.78 12.29 12.15
C LEU A 417 -23.33 11.48 10.98
N PHE A 418 -23.46 10.18 11.18
CA PHE A 418 -24.05 9.26 10.20
C PHE A 418 -25.40 8.77 10.75
N SER A 419 -26.46 9.11 10.02
CA SER A 419 -27.84 8.79 10.39
C SER A 419 -28.33 7.45 9.85
N GLU A 420 -27.50 6.73 9.10
CA GLU A 420 -27.85 5.45 8.49
C GLU A 420 -26.60 4.60 8.26
N VAL A 421 -26.81 3.29 8.25
CA VAL A 421 -25.84 2.31 7.75
C VAL A 421 -26.15 2.05 6.28
N ARG A 422 -25.12 2.00 5.45
CA ARG A 422 -25.19 1.69 4.02
C ARG A 422 -24.25 0.55 3.68
N ALA A 423 -24.67 -0.28 2.73
CA ALA A 423 -23.87 -1.40 2.26
C ALA A 423 -24.11 -1.69 0.79
N LEU A 424 -23.04 -2.05 0.09
CA LEU A 424 -23.06 -2.58 -1.27
C LEU A 424 -23.23 -4.10 -1.21
N VAL A 425 -24.26 -4.61 -1.85
CA VAL A 425 -24.61 -6.04 -1.96
C VAL A 425 -24.52 -6.42 -3.43
N ILE A 426 -23.37 -7.00 -3.81
CA ILE A 426 -22.98 -7.25 -5.20
C ILE A 426 -23.25 -8.72 -5.55
N PRO A 427 -23.98 -9.03 -6.62
CA PRO A 427 -24.09 -10.41 -7.10
C PRO A 427 -22.72 -10.93 -7.57
N VAL A 428 -22.40 -12.20 -7.29
CA VAL A 428 -21.13 -12.82 -7.69
C VAL A 428 -21.15 -13.30 -9.15
N ILE A 429 -22.34 -13.57 -9.71
CA ILE A 429 -22.53 -14.03 -11.08
C ILE A 429 -23.72 -13.27 -11.69
N PRO A 430 -23.61 -12.80 -12.95
CA PRO A 430 -24.74 -12.20 -13.65
C PRO A 430 -25.84 -13.25 -13.84
N ASP A 431 -27.08 -12.91 -13.50
CA ASP A 431 -28.23 -13.77 -13.78
C ASP A 431 -28.40 -13.92 -15.31
N ARG A 432 -27.95 -15.06 -15.86
CA ARG A 432 -28.08 -15.39 -17.28
C ARG A 432 -29.45 -15.97 -17.63
N SER A 433 -30.33 -16.17 -16.66
CA SER A 433 -31.61 -16.87 -16.86
C SER A 433 -32.61 -16.12 -17.75
N GLY A 434 -32.30 -14.88 -18.16
CA GLY A 434 -33.23 -14.06 -18.95
C GLY A 434 -34.54 -13.78 -18.22
N THR A 435 -34.63 -14.12 -16.92
CA THR A 435 -35.80 -13.79 -16.11
C THR A 435 -35.82 -12.28 -15.91
N LYS A 436 -36.97 -11.66 -16.16
CA LYS A 436 -37.13 -10.20 -16.18
C LYS A 436 -36.85 -9.52 -14.83
N PHE A 437 -36.64 -10.28 -13.75
CA PHE A 437 -36.39 -9.74 -12.41
C PHE A 437 -35.52 -10.72 -11.59
N PRO A 438 -34.24 -10.41 -11.31
CA PRO A 438 -33.45 -11.21 -10.38
C PRO A 438 -34.13 -11.16 -9.00
N VAL A 439 -34.25 -12.30 -8.34
CA VAL A 439 -34.81 -12.36 -6.97
C VAL A 439 -33.86 -11.62 -6.03
N LEU A 440 -34.26 -10.39 -5.65
CA LEU A 440 -33.46 -9.56 -4.75
C LEU A 440 -33.34 -10.23 -3.37
N PRO A 441 -32.14 -10.20 -2.75
CA PRO A 441 -31.97 -10.71 -1.41
C PRO A 441 -32.76 -9.86 -0.41
N GLN A 442 -33.16 -10.48 0.70
CA GLN A 442 -33.53 -9.69 1.88
C GLN A 442 -32.23 -9.29 2.57
N VAL A 443 -32.05 -8.01 2.89
CA VAL A 443 -30.81 -7.52 3.50
C VAL A 443 -31.07 -7.11 4.93
N LEU A 444 -30.29 -7.67 5.86
CA LEU A 444 -30.44 -7.50 7.29
C LEU A 444 -29.18 -6.86 7.87
N LEU A 445 -29.35 -5.74 8.58
CA LEU A 445 -28.33 -5.16 9.45
C LEU A 445 -28.46 -5.78 10.84
N THR A 446 -27.33 -6.18 11.44
CA THR A 446 -27.23 -6.59 12.85
C THR A 446 -26.17 -5.77 13.56
N TRP A 447 -26.33 -5.51 14.85
CA TRP A 447 -25.33 -4.83 15.66
C TRP A 447 -25.22 -5.37 17.09
N THR A 448 -24.05 -5.14 17.69
CA THR A 448 -23.79 -5.37 19.12
C THR A 448 -23.09 -4.15 19.73
N CYS A 449 -23.60 -3.64 20.85
CA CYS A 449 -23.09 -2.44 21.53
C CYS A 449 -21.99 -2.78 22.55
N SER A 450 -20.92 -1.97 22.59
CA SER A 450 -19.68 -2.32 23.30
C SER A 450 -19.76 -2.48 24.82
N LYS A 451 -20.53 -1.66 25.53
CA LYS A 451 -20.63 -1.66 27.00
C LYS A 451 -21.93 -2.23 27.50
N SER A 452 -23.04 -1.84 26.87
CA SER A 452 -24.37 -2.34 27.25
C SER A 452 -24.58 -3.79 26.84
N GLY A 453 -23.82 -4.29 25.85
CA GLY A 453 -24.01 -5.62 25.28
C GLY A 453 -25.32 -5.77 24.48
N LYS A 454 -26.10 -4.69 24.33
CA LYS A 454 -27.35 -4.72 23.58
C LYS A 454 -27.10 -5.13 22.14
N THR A 455 -27.94 -6.01 21.65
CA THR A 455 -27.96 -6.44 20.26
C THR A 455 -29.24 -5.96 19.60
N GLY A 456 -29.19 -5.74 18.30
CA GLY A 456 -30.38 -5.39 17.54
C GLY A 456 -30.21 -5.72 16.07
N GLN A 457 -31.32 -5.63 15.34
CA GLN A 457 -31.37 -5.92 13.92
C GLN A 457 -32.37 -5.03 13.21
N ALA A 458 -32.14 -4.76 11.93
CA ALA A 458 -33.01 -3.96 11.10
C ALA A 458 -32.96 -4.40 9.63
N MET A 459 -34.13 -4.49 9.00
CA MET A 459 -34.20 -4.70 7.55
C MET A 459 -33.67 -3.47 6.82
N MET A 460 -32.82 -3.70 5.83
CA MET A 460 -32.32 -2.66 4.94
C MET A 460 -33.19 -2.57 3.69
N ALA A 461 -33.35 -1.36 3.16
CA ALA A 461 -34.03 -1.07 1.92
C ALA A 461 -33.03 -0.66 0.84
N GLN A 462 -33.31 -0.97 -0.43
CA GLN A 462 -32.52 -0.44 -1.54
C GLN A 462 -32.59 1.09 -1.54
N VAL A 463 -31.45 1.74 -1.78
CA VAL A 463 -31.37 3.20 -1.91
C VAL A 463 -32.10 3.65 -3.17
N GLN A 464 -31.95 2.89 -4.26
CA GLN A 464 -32.68 3.08 -5.50
C GLN A 464 -32.95 1.70 -6.13
N GLN A 465 -34.14 1.54 -6.73
CA GLN A 465 -34.52 0.29 -7.38
C GLN A 465 -33.52 -0.10 -8.47
N GLY A 466 -33.08 -1.35 -8.46
CA GLY A 466 -32.09 -1.87 -9.41
C GLY A 466 -30.63 -1.55 -9.08
N GLN A 467 -30.34 -0.83 -7.99
CA GLN A 467 -28.97 -0.65 -7.51
C GLN A 467 -28.59 -1.68 -6.44
N ASN A 468 -27.30 -2.00 -6.40
CA ASN A 468 -26.69 -2.89 -5.40
C ASN A 468 -26.51 -2.22 -4.03
N LEU A 469 -27.06 -1.01 -3.82
CA LEU A 469 -26.81 -0.20 -2.62
C LEU A 469 -28.01 -0.21 -1.70
N TRP A 470 -27.78 -0.55 -0.44
CA TRP A 470 -28.80 -0.73 0.59
C TRP A 470 -28.56 0.21 1.76
N ARG A 471 -29.62 0.56 2.49
CA ARG A 471 -29.56 1.40 3.69
C ARG A 471 -30.53 0.98 4.79
N ALA A 472 -30.16 1.27 6.04
CA ALA A 472 -31.07 1.27 7.18
C ALA A 472 -30.82 2.53 8.04
N PRO A 473 -31.87 3.27 8.46
CA PRO A 473 -31.72 4.42 9.34
C PRO A 473 -31.15 3.98 10.70
N TRP A 474 -30.44 4.86 11.40
CA TRP A 474 -29.91 4.60 12.73
C TRP A 474 -30.50 5.57 13.76
N GLY A 475 -30.52 5.17 15.04
CA GLY A 475 -30.98 6.01 16.15
C GLY A 475 -32.50 5.98 16.43
N ASN A 476 -33.29 5.36 15.54
CA ASN A 476 -34.75 5.26 15.70
C ASN A 476 -35.24 3.93 16.28
N TYR A 477 -34.33 2.98 16.53
CA TYR A 477 -34.69 1.68 17.09
C TYR A 477 -34.75 1.71 18.61
N GLU A 478 -35.71 0.97 19.19
CA GLU A 478 -35.82 0.79 20.64
C GLU A 478 -34.58 0.06 21.19
N ASP A 479 -34.07 -0.92 20.45
CA ASP A 479 -32.85 -1.69 20.74
C ASP A 479 -31.54 -0.99 20.29
N SER A 480 -31.59 0.34 20.13
CA SER A 480 -30.38 1.11 19.84
C SER A 480 -29.42 1.12 21.05
N CYS A 481 -28.14 1.37 20.76
CA CYS A 481 -27.13 1.44 21.81
C CYS A 481 -27.46 2.52 22.86
N GLU A 482 -26.86 2.41 24.04
CA GLU A 482 -27.04 3.38 25.11
C GLU A 482 -26.06 4.54 24.99
N ALA A 483 -26.34 5.66 25.66
CA ALA A 483 -25.43 6.80 25.71
C ALA A 483 -24.05 6.48 26.31
N SER A 484 -23.94 5.38 27.06
CA SER A 484 -22.70 4.89 27.65
C SER A 484 -21.79 4.20 26.62
N ASP A 485 -22.35 3.69 25.53
CA ASP A 485 -21.66 2.99 24.47
C ASP A 485 -20.82 3.94 23.60
N THR A 486 -19.59 3.53 23.34
CA THR A 486 -18.67 4.29 22.48
C THR A 486 -18.46 3.63 21.12
N LEU A 487 -18.81 2.35 20.98
CA LEU A 487 -18.72 1.58 19.74
C LEU A 487 -19.97 0.72 19.56
N ALA A 488 -20.35 0.52 18.30
CA ALA A 488 -21.24 -0.55 17.86
C ALA A 488 -20.50 -1.44 16.86
N TYR A 489 -20.57 -2.75 17.03
CA TYR A 489 -20.06 -3.72 16.06
C TYR A 489 -21.19 -4.06 15.10
N ILE A 490 -21.11 -3.56 13.86
CA ILE A 490 -22.15 -3.73 12.84
C ILE A 490 -21.77 -4.82 11.84
N GLN A 491 -22.76 -5.53 11.33
CA GLN A 491 -22.59 -6.52 10.26
C GLN A 491 -23.84 -6.54 9.39
N VAL A 492 -23.67 -6.71 8.08
CA VAL A 492 -24.77 -6.79 7.10
C VAL A 492 -24.80 -8.17 6.48
N HIS A 493 -26.01 -8.72 6.39
CA HIS A 493 -26.28 -10.06 5.86
C HIS A 493 -27.21 -9.97 4.65
N ALA A 494 -26.91 -10.70 3.58
CA ALA A 494 -27.79 -10.91 2.45
C ALA A 494 -28.41 -12.31 2.55
N LEU A 495 -29.69 -12.34 2.92
CA LEU A 495 -30.49 -13.55 3.14
C LEU A 495 -31.07 -14.05 1.82
N GLU A 496 -30.91 -15.34 1.56
CA GLU A 496 -31.53 -16.00 0.41
C GLU A 496 -32.95 -16.45 0.76
N ARG A 497 -33.92 -16.17 -0.12
CA ARG A 497 -35.28 -16.72 0.01
C ARG A 497 -35.27 -18.15 -0.55
N VAL A 498 -35.47 -19.13 0.31
CA VAL A 498 -35.69 -20.53 -0.10
C VAL A 498 -37.14 -20.89 0.22
N TYR A 499 -37.88 -21.36 -0.79
CA TYR A 499 -39.21 -21.92 -0.58
C TYR A 499 -39.08 -23.40 -0.20
N GLY A 500 -39.44 -23.75 1.03
CA GLY A 500 -39.48 -25.15 1.50
C GLY A 500 -38.12 -25.73 1.89
N GLY A 501 -37.58 -25.31 3.04
CA GLY A 501 -36.35 -25.85 3.63
C GLY A 501 -35.76 -24.88 4.67
N GLU A 502 -34.75 -25.32 5.43
CA GLU A 502 -33.96 -24.38 6.24
C GLU A 502 -33.14 -23.47 5.30
N PRO A 503 -33.17 -22.14 5.52
CA PRO A 503 -32.41 -21.22 4.70
C PRO A 503 -30.90 -21.45 4.91
N PRO A 504 -30.08 -21.45 3.84
CA PRO A 504 -28.63 -21.58 3.97
C PRO A 504 -28.05 -20.38 4.76
N PRO A 505 -26.84 -20.54 5.35
CA PRO A 505 -26.15 -19.44 5.99
C PRO A 505 -26.01 -18.25 5.02
N PRO A 506 -26.35 -17.03 5.45
CA PRO A 506 -26.37 -15.88 4.55
C PRO A 506 -24.96 -15.47 4.13
N ALA A 507 -24.87 -14.74 3.02
CA ALA A 507 -23.66 -13.97 2.75
C ALA A 507 -23.57 -12.82 3.75
N SER A 508 -22.38 -12.51 4.23
CA SER A 508 -22.16 -11.54 5.31
C SER A 508 -20.96 -10.64 5.03
N SER A 509 -21.07 -9.39 5.46
CA SER A 509 -19.93 -8.47 5.50
C SER A 509 -18.97 -8.84 6.64
N GLU A 510 -17.83 -8.15 6.71
CA GLU A 510 -17.03 -8.14 7.93
C GLU A 510 -17.86 -7.57 9.09
N GLN A 511 -17.58 -8.04 10.31
CA GLN A 511 -18.04 -7.35 11.50
C GLN A 511 -17.14 -6.12 11.71
N ARG A 512 -17.72 -4.94 11.58
CA ARG A 512 -17.00 -3.67 11.62
C ARG A 512 -17.28 -2.91 12.92
N PRO A 513 -16.26 -2.41 13.64
CA PRO A 513 -16.47 -1.45 14.71
C PRO A 513 -16.79 -0.07 14.12
N ALA A 514 -17.93 0.49 14.51
CA ALA A 514 -18.35 1.86 14.19
C ALA A 514 -18.38 2.71 15.46
N ALA A 515 -17.82 3.92 15.40
CA ALA A 515 -17.75 4.80 16.55
C ALA A 515 -19.10 5.49 16.81
N LEU A 516 -19.44 5.62 18.10
CA LEU A 516 -20.66 6.27 18.57
C LEU A 516 -20.34 7.55 19.33
N THR A 517 -21.23 8.53 19.23
CA THR A 517 -21.21 9.74 20.06
C THR A 517 -22.61 10.06 20.58
N LYS A 518 -22.68 10.78 21.70
CA LYS A 518 -23.93 11.14 22.34
C LYS A 518 -24.68 12.19 21.51
N GLY A 519 -25.88 11.86 21.06
CA GLY A 519 -26.79 12.80 20.41
C GLY A 519 -27.49 13.75 21.39
N TYR A 520 -28.03 14.85 20.87
CA TYR A 520 -28.79 15.85 21.64
C TYR A 520 -30.03 15.27 22.32
N ASN A 521 -30.66 14.26 21.71
CA ASN A 521 -31.81 13.53 22.25
C ASN A 521 -31.41 12.39 23.22
N GLY A 522 -30.14 12.29 23.62
CA GLY A 522 -29.63 11.24 24.49
C GLY A 522 -29.39 9.89 23.80
N LYS A 523 -29.81 9.71 22.54
CA LYS A 523 -29.53 8.50 21.75
C LYS A 523 -28.17 8.60 21.05
N PRO A 524 -27.39 7.50 20.93
CA PRO A 524 -26.09 7.55 20.29
C PRO A 524 -26.21 7.54 18.76
N TRP A 525 -25.37 8.35 18.13
CA TRP A 525 -25.25 8.45 16.67
C TRP A 525 -23.88 7.94 16.24
N PHE A 526 -23.82 7.34 15.05
CA PHE A 526 -22.54 7.03 14.44
C PHE A 526 -21.77 8.31 14.13
N THR A 527 -20.48 8.28 14.35
CA THR A 527 -19.58 9.40 14.06
C THR A 527 -18.21 8.91 13.64
N THR A 528 -17.37 9.81 13.13
CA THR A 528 -15.93 9.57 13.05
C THR A 528 -15.29 9.67 14.43
N PRO A 529 -14.43 8.71 14.84
CA PRO A 529 -13.73 8.82 16.11
C PRO A 529 -12.73 9.99 16.09
N ARG A 530 -12.29 10.45 17.26
CA ARG A 530 -11.23 11.48 17.35
C ARG A 530 -9.86 10.94 16.92
N SER A 531 -9.64 9.66 17.10
CA SER A 531 -8.43 8.94 16.74
C SER A 531 -8.81 7.52 16.32
N PRO A 532 -8.12 6.92 15.35
CA PRO A 532 -8.38 5.55 14.94
C PRO A 532 -8.22 4.56 16.10
N LEU A 533 -9.02 3.51 16.10
CA LEU A 533 -8.81 2.36 16.99
C LEU A 533 -7.53 1.60 16.59
N PRO A 534 -6.87 0.91 17.54
CA PRO A 534 -5.71 0.10 17.22
C PRO A 534 -6.02 -0.95 16.14
N LEU A 535 -5.13 -1.06 15.15
CA LEU A 535 -5.18 -2.12 14.16
C LEU A 535 -4.87 -3.47 14.82
N GLN A 536 -5.67 -4.48 14.51
CA GLN A 536 -5.41 -5.86 14.93
C GLN A 536 -4.44 -6.50 13.94
N LEU A 537 -3.14 -6.37 14.23
CA LEU A 537 -2.04 -6.90 13.44
C LEU A 537 -1.47 -8.15 14.13
N GLY A 538 -1.18 -9.17 13.34
CA GLY A 538 -0.34 -10.30 13.72
C GLY A 538 1.11 -9.89 13.94
N PHE A 539 1.89 -10.79 14.54
CA PHE A 539 3.26 -10.51 14.96
C PHE A 539 4.18 -10.09 13.79
N MET A 540 4.11 -10.78 12.65
CA MET A 540 4.96 -10.48 11.50
C MET A 540 4.58 -9.15 10.85
N GLU A 541 3.29 -8.84 10.73
CA GLU A 541 2.79 -7.56 10.23
C GLU A 541 3.28 -6.42 11.14
N TRP A 542 3.12 -6.59 12.45
CA TRP A 542 3.62 -5.64 13.43
C TRP A 542 5.13 -5.44 13.30
N LEU A 543 5.91 -6.52 13.26
CA LEU A 543 7.36 -6.45 13.18
C LEU A 543 7.82 -5.67 11.94
N VAL A 544 7.30 -6.03 10.76
CA VAL A 544 7.67 -5.45 9.48
C VAL A 544 7.30 -3.98 9.38
N LEU A 545 6.16 -3.58 9.93
CA LEU A 545 5.74 -2.18 9.95
C LEU A 545 6.53 -1.30 10.93
N HIS A 546 7.19 -1.91 11.94
CA HIS A 546 8.00 -1.19 12.92
C HIS A 546 9.50 -1.19 12.59
N LEU A 547 9.92 -1.91 11.54
CA LEU A 547 11.27 -1.89 11.00
C LEU A 547 11.43 -0.72 10.01
N ASP A 548 12.52 0.04 10.16
CA ASP A 548 12.89 1.09 9.21
C ASP A 548 13.57 0.45 7.99
N TRP A 549 12.77 0.14 6.96
CA TRP A 549 13.24 -0.55 5.75
C TRP A 549 14.24 0.27 4.94
N GLN A 550 14.17 1.60 4.92
CA GLN A 550 15.16 2.40 4.21
C GLN A 550 16.55 2.25 4.84
N GLN A 551 16.63 2.27 6.18
CA GLN A 551 17.90 2.06 6.88
C GLN A 551 18.34 0.60 6.91
N ALA A 552 17.40 -0.33 7.04
CA ALA A 552 17.68 -1.75 7.07
C ALA A 552 18.06 -2.24 5.66
N ALA A 553 17.20 -2.07 4.65
CA ALA A 553 17.35 -2.64 3.31
C ALA A 553 18.45 -1.99 2.46
N VAL A 554 18.62 -0.66 2.43
CA VAL A 554 19.70 -0.06 1.60
C VAL A 554 21.07 -0.42 2.16
N ARG A 555 21.25 -0.36 3.47
CA ARG A 555 22.50 -0.79 4.11
C ARG A 555 22.66 -2.31 4.07
N GLN A 556 21.59 -3.10 4.15
CA GLN A 556 21.62 -4.55 3.98
C GLN A 556 21.89 -4.98 2.56
N VAL A 557 21.35 -4.32 1.55
CA VAL A 557 21.59 -4.62 0.14
C VAL A 557 23.00 -4.17 -0.21
N LEU A 558 23.48 -3.01 0.26
CA LEU A 558 24.89 -2.64 0.09
C LEU A 558 25.83 -3.57 0.87
N HIS A 559 25.48 -4.00 2.08
CA HIS A 559 26.27 -4.94 2.88
C HIS A 559 26.22 -6.37 2.32
N SER A 560 25.07 -6.82 1.84
CA SER A 560 24.89 -8.12 1.19
C SER A 560 25.53 -8.11 -0.18
N VAL A 561 25.37 -7.07 -0.99
CA VAL A 561 26.11 -6.89 -2.25
C VAL A 561 27.61 -6.81 -1.96
N TYR A 562 28.08 -6.14 -0.91
CA TYR A 562 29.49 -6.16 -0.50
C TYR A 562 29.95 -7.55 -0.05
N LEU A 563 29.12 -8.33 0.64
CA LEU A 563 29.42 -9.72 1.01
C LEU A 563 29.34 -10.71 -0.18
N PHE A 564 28.47 -10.41 -1.17
CA PHE A 564 28.30 -11.20 -2.40
C PHE A 564 29.30 -10.78 -3.50
N THR A 565 29.86 -9.56 -3.47
CA THR A 565 30.75 -9.01 -4.50
C THR A 565 32.16 -8.63 -4.00
N GLY A 566 32.45 -8.63 -2.70
CA GLY A 566 33.80 -8.48 -2.10
C GLY A 566 34.58 -9.80 -2.04
N PRO A 567 35.93 -9.78 -2.09
CA PRO A 567 36.72 -10.59 -3.02
C PRO A 567 36.91 -12.03 -2.55
N TRP A 568 36.35 -12.99 -3.29
CA TRP A 568 36.81 -14.38 -3.25
C TRP A 568 38.12 -14.51 -4.03
N LEU A 569 39.18 -13.99 -3.44
CA LEU A 569 40.57 -14.12 -3.88
C LEU A 569 41.21 -15.23 -3.04
N ALA A 570 41.24 -16.45 -3.57
CA ALA A 570 42.29 -17.46 -3.38
C ALA A 570 41.81 -18.86 -3.80
N ALA A 571 41.55 -19.07 -5.09
CA ALA A 571 41.76 -20.40 -5.66
C ALA A 571 43.23 -20.52 -6.05
N ASN A 572 44.10 -20.64 -5.05
CA ASN A 572 45.49 -21.07 -5.28
C ASN A 572 45.90 -22.26 -4.40
N TYR A 573 44.98 -22.89 -3.66
CA TYR A 573 45.38 -23.97 -2.76
C TYR A 573 44.39 -25.13 -2.55
N LEU A 574 43.19 -25.11 -3.14
CA LEU A 574 42.09 -25.98 -2.68
C LEU A 574 41.56 -27.04 -3.65
N SER A 575 42.14 -27.25 -4.83
CA SER A 575 41.68 -28.37 -5.68
C SER A 575 42.73 -29.01 -6.58
N GLY A 576 44.00 -28.60 -6.52
CA GLY A 576 45.03 -29.14 -7.40
C GLY A 576 44.85 -28.82 -8.89
N GLU A 577 43.70 -28.32 -9.34
CA GLU A 577 43.48 -27.90 -10.73
C GLU A 577 42.68 -26.59 -10.85
N LEU A 578 43.42 -25.58 -11.35
CA LEU A 578 43.03 -24.32 -12.01
C LEU A 578 42.46 -23.15 -11.17
N PRO A 579 43.09 -21.95 -11.23
CA PRO A 579 42.65 -20.76 -10.49
C PRO A 579 41.37 -20.14 -11.08
N GLY A 580 40.42 -19.72 -10.22
CA GLY A 580 39.19 -19.03 -10.65
C GLY A 580 38.45 -18.23 -9.59
N PHE A 581 37.64 -17.27 -10.04
CA PHE A 581 36.74 -16.40 -9.27
C PHE A 581 35.35 -17.05 -9.13
N PHE A 582 34.76 -17.03 -7.95
CA PHE A 582 33.43 -17.58 -7.70
C PHE A 582 32.34 -16.52 -7.86
N PHE A 583 31.23 -16.91 -8.47
CA PHE A 583 30.03 -16.11 -8.71
C PHE A 583 28.78 -16.95 -8.38
N MET A 584 27.64 -16.31 -8.15
CA MET A 584 26.41 -17.02 -7.82
C MET A 584 26.05 -18.04 -8.92
N GLY A 585 26.15 -19.33 -8.60
CA GLY A 585 25.87 -20.43 -9.52
C GLY A 585 26.95 -20.69 -10.58
N ARG A 586 28.11 -20.01 -10.53
CA ARG A 586 29.20 -20.14 -11.52
C ARG A 586 30.60 -19.91 -10.94
N VAL A 587 31.61 -20.44 -11.61
CA VAL A 587 33.04 -20.21 -11.34
C VAL A 587 33.71 -19.74 -12.62
N LEU A 588 34.41 -18.61 -12.59
CA LEU A 588 35.24 -18.09 -13.67
C LEU A 588 36.69 -18.52 -13.45
N PHE A 589 37.17 -19.51 -14.17
CA PHE A 589 38.50 -20.10 -13.98
C PHE A 589 39.36 -19.91 -15.21
N ARG A 590 40.68 -19.90 -15.05
CA ARG A 590 41.63 -19.77 -16.16
C ARG A 590 42.12 -21.16 -16.58
N HIS A 591 41.77 -21.59 -17.79
CA HIS A 591 42.16 -22.89 -18.35
C HIS A 591 42.91 -22.68 -19.66
N ARG A 592 44.15 -23.20 -19.75
CA ARG A 592 45.06 -23.06 -20.92
C ARG A 592 45.19 -21.61 -21.39
N GLY A 593 45.44 -20.69 -20.45
CA GLY A 593 45.67 -19.27 -20.75
C GLY A 593 44.42 -18.41 -20.93
N ALA A 594 43.23 -18.98 -21.07
CA ALA A 594 41.96 -18.25 -21.28
C ALA A 594 40.99 -18.38 -20.10
N TRP A 595 40.21 -17.32 -19.85
CA TRP A 595 39.15 -17.30 -18.83
C TRP A 595 37.89 -18.03 -19.32
N ARG A 596 37.35 -18.94 -18.51
CA ARG A 596 36.17 -19.76 -18.82
C ARG A 596 35.21 -19.81 -17.63
N TRP A 597 33.91 -19.89 -17.93
CA TRP A 597 32.86 -20.01 -16.92
C TRP A 597 32.40 -21.47 -16.78
N ARG A 598 32.28 -21.96 -15.55
CA ARG A 598 31.66 -23.26 -15.19
C ARG A 598 30.44 -22.99 -14.31
N ARG A 599 29.33 -23.73 -14.49
CA ARG A 599 28.19 -23.65 -13.54
C ARG A 599 28.50 -24.49 -12.31
N ASP A 600 28.20 -23.96 -11.13
CA ASP A 600 28.37 -24.66 -9.85
C ASP A 600 27.23 -24.31 -8.87
N PRO A 601 26.27 -25.23 -8.64
CA PRO A 601 25.12 -25.00 -7.78
C PRO A 601 25.44 -24.94 -6.28
N ASP A 602 26.57 -25.45 -5.81
CA ASP A 602 26.88 -25.52 -4.37
C ASP A 602 27.25 -24.16 -3.77
N THR A 603 27.79 -23.26 -4.61
CA THR A 603 28.03 -21.84 -4.25
C THR A 603 26.76 -21.12 -3.77
N LEU A 604 25.61 -21.52 -4.30
CA LEU A 604 24.30 -20.93 -4.02
C LEU A 604 23.74 -21.44 -2.68
N ARG A 605 23.95 -22.73 -2.37
CA ARG A 605 23.57 -23.35 -1.09
C ARG A 605 24.40 -22.82 0.07
N VAL A 606 25.73 -22.74 -0.10
CA VAL A 606 26.64 -22.26 0.95
C VAL A 606 26.40 -20.77 1.25
N GLY A 607 26.20 -19.95 0.22
CA GLY A 607 25.84 -18.54 0.40
C GLY A 607 24.50 -18.35 1.13
N ALA A 608 23.50 -19.16 0.81
CA ALA A 608 22.19 -19.11 1.47
C ALA A 608 22.27 -19.53 2.96
N VAL A 609 23.00 -20.60 3.27
CA VAL A 609 23.20 -21.07 4.66
C VAL A 609 23.96 -20.02 5.49
N HIS A 610 25.00 -19.40 4.92
CA HIS A 610 25.79 -18.38 5.62
C HIS A 610 24.96 -17.11 5.90
N TYR A 611 24.14 -16.68 4.94
CA TYR A 611 23.23 -15.55 5.12
C TYR A 611 22.20 -15.82 6.23
N ALA A 612 21.53 -16.97 6.17
CA ALA A 612 20.46 -17.32 7.10
C ALA A 612 20.95 -17.50 8.56
N THR A 613 22.15 -18.07 8.73
CA THR A 613 22.65 -18.45 10.05
C THR A 613 23.51 -17.39 10.73
N CYS A 614 24.17 -16.52 9.96
CA CYS A 614 25.15 -15.58 10.51
C CYS A 614 24.80 -14.12 10.22
N VAL A 615 24.48 -13.78 8.96
CA VAL A 615 24.31 -12.39 8.54
C VAL A 615 22.95 -11.84 8.99
N LEU A 616 21.87 -12.59 8.76
CA LEU A 616 20.50 -12.14 9.06
C LEU A 616 20.26 -11.89 10.56
N PRO A 617 20.64 -12.78 11.50
CA PRO A 617 20.41 -12.56 12.93
C PRO A 617 21.17 -11.35 13.48
N LEU A 618 22.44 -11.17 13.09
CA LEU A 618 23.26 -10.04 13.55
C LEU A 618 22.78 -8.71 12.97
N THR A 619 22.31 -8.73 11.74
CA THR A 619 21.76 -7.54 11.09
C THR A 619 20.46 -7.09 11.75
N ILE A 620 19.57 -8.02 12.09
CA ILE A 620 18.36 -7.75 12.88
C ILE A 620 18.75 -7.12 14.22
N TRP A 621 19.79 -7.63 14.87
CA TRP A 621 20.31 -7.08 16.11
C TRP A 621 20.88 -5.66 15.95
N MET A 622 21.72 -5.39 14.95
CA MET A 622 22.26 -4.05 14.69
C MET A 622 21.14 -3.04 14.36
N ALA A 623 20.15 -3.44 13.56
CA ALA A 623 18.99 -2.60 13.27
C ALA A 623 18.17 -2.29 14.53
N ALA A 624 17.98 -3.26 15.43
CA ALA A 624 17.32 -3.05 16.72
C ALA A 624 18.10 -2.08 17.62
N VAL A 625 19.44 -2.20 17.68
CA VAL A 625 20.30 -1.30 18.48
C VAL A 625 20.28 0.12 17.91
N VAL A 626 20.44 0.31 16.61
CA VAL A 626 20.43 1.64 15.96
C VAL A 626 19.06 2.30 16.02
N SER A 627 17.98 1.55 15.82
CA SER A 627 16.61 2.10 15.92
C SER A 627 16.22 2.49 17.35
N SER A 628 16.76 1.81 18.38
CA SER A 628 16.56 2.19 19.78
C SER A 628 17.22 3.54 20.13
N TRP A 629 18.35 3.86 19.48
CA TRP A 629 19.10 5.10 19.68
C TRP A 629 18.31 6.34 19.23
N ARG A 630 17.66 6.27 18.07
CA ARG A 630 16.95 7.41 17.44
C ARG A 630 15.65 7.79 18.17
N ARG A 631 14.95 6.84 18.79
CA ARG A 631 13.67 7.09 19.49
C ARG A 631 13.84 7.84 20.82
N SER A 632 15.02 7.79 21.45
CA SER A 632 15.19 8.31 22.83
C SER A 632 15.59 9.79 22.90
N GLY A 633 16.03 10.41 21.80
CA GLY A 633 16.37 11.83 21.71
C GLY A 633 17.47 12.34 22.67
N LYS A 634 18.02 11.48 23.53
CA LYS A 634 19.08 11.78 24.50
C LYS A 634 20.14 10.70 24.41
N GLN A 635 21.40 11.10 24.38
CA GLN A 635 22.55 10.21 24.57
C GLN A 635 22.49 9.60 25.99
N ARG A 636 21.71 8.54 26.20
CA ARG A 636 21.90 7.69 27.38
C ARG A 636 22.83 6.55 27.02
N ARG A 637 23.97 6.52 27.72
CA ARG A 637 24.94 5.43 27.74
C ARG A 637 24.22 4.17 28.20
N TRP A 638 23.93 3.26 27.30
CA TRP A 638 23.65 1.88 27.67
C TRP A 638 24.87 1.07 27.23
N PRO A 639 25.71 0.56 28.15
CA PRO A 639 26.55 -0.57 27.79
C PRO A 639 25.63 -1.72 27.39
N LEU A 640 26.10 -2.59 26.48
CA LEU A 640 25.46 -3.88 26.17
C LEU A 640 24.86 -4.47 27.45
N THR A 641 23.54 -4.71 27.48
CA THR A 641 22.94 -5.29 28.68
C THR A 641 23.55 -6.68 28.92
N PRO A 642 23.70 -7.14 30.17
CA PRO A 642 24.19 -8.48 30.46
C PRO A 642 23.43 -9.56 29.67
N LEU A 643 22.13 -9.34 29.44
CA LEU A 643 21.28 -10.18 28.62
C LEU A 643 21.72 -10.20 27.14
N GLN A 644 22.06 -9.06 26.55
CA GLN A 644 22.60 -8.98 25.19
C GLN A 644 23.97 -9.68 25.08
N ALA A 645 24.83 -9.52 26.08
CA ALA A 645 26.12 -10.21 26.12
C ALA A 645 25.95 -11.74 26.23
N VAL A 646 25.01 -12.20 27.05
CA VAL A 646 24.65 -13.62 27.19
C VAL A 646 24.03 -14.18 25.91
N CYS A 647 23.23 -13.41 25.18
CA CYS A 647 22.69 -13.83 23.88
C CYS A 647 23.74 -13.87 22.76
N LEU A 648 24.78 -13.03 22.85
CA LEU A 648 25.88 -12.97 21.87
C LEU A 648 26.95 -14.05 22.10
N ALA A 649 27.11 -14.53 23.33
CA ALA A 649 28.12 -15.53 23.67
C ALA A 649 27.97 -16.86 22.91
N PRO A 650 26.77 -17.45 22.71
CA PRO A 650 26.58 -18.65 21.91
C PRO A 650 26.88 -18.42 20.42
N ILE A 651 26.55 -17.24 19.89
CA ILE A 651 26.80 -16.86 18.49
C ILE A 651 28.31 -16.69 18.27
N ALA A 652 29.00 -15.99 19.17
CA ALA A 652 30.45 -15.85 19.13
C ALA A 652 31.16 -17.20 19.33
N ALA A 653 30.69 -18.04 20.25
CA ALA A 653 31.21 -19.38 20.47
C ALA A 653 31.00 -20.28 19.24
N PHE A 654 29.82 -20.24 18.61
CA PHE A 654 29.57 -20.95 17.35
C PHE A 654 30.47 -20.44 16.22
N HIS A 655 30.65 -19.12 16.11
CA HIS A 655 31.55 -18.54 15.11
C HIS A 655 33.00 -18.99 15.33
N VAL A 656 33.50 -18.99 16.57
CA VAL A 656 34.86 -19.43 16.89
C VAL A 656 35.03 -20.96 16.75
N LEU A 657 34.08 -21.75 17.26
CA LEU A 657 34.20 -23.21 17.31
C LEU A 657 33.87 -23.91 16.00
N VAL A 658 32.99 -23.32 15.19
CA VAL A 658 32.53 -23.91 13.94
C VAL A 658 33.11 -23.14 12.77
N VAL A 659 32.91 -21.83 12.67
CA VAL A 659 33.36 -21.08 11.48
C VAL A 659 34.88 -20.92 11.46
N TYR A 660 35.52 -20.45 12.53
CA TYR A 660 36.98 -20.36 12.59
C TYR A 660 37.64 -21.73 12.61
N ARG A 661 37.13 -22.70 13.36
CA ARG A 661 37.73 -24.03 13.42
C ARG A 661 37.59 -24.79 12.11
N VAL A 662 36.42 -24.78 11.46
CA VAL A 662 36.24 -25.34 10.11
C VAL A 662 37.07 -24.55 9.10
N CYS A 663 37.15 -23.23 9.18
CA CYS A 663 37.98 -22.47 8.25
C CYS A 663 39.49 -22.72 8.43
N VAL A 664 39.98 -22.85 9.67
CA VAL A 664 41.38 -23.14 9.97
C VAL A 664 41.72 -24.58 9.63
N VAL A 665 40.84 -25.54 9.93
CA VAL A 665 41.03 -26.97 9.64
C VAL A 665 40.87 -27.27 8.14
N SER A 666 39.94 -26.61 7.45
CA SER A 666 39.67 -26.86 6.03
C SER A 666 40.48 -25.98 5.07
N TYR A 667 40.91 -24.78 5.49
CA TYR A 667 41.53 -23.78 4.60
C TYR A 667 42.82 -23.13 5.14
N GLY A 668 43.27 -23.51 6.35
CA GLY A 668 44.49 -22.99 6.98
C GLY A 668 44.34 -21.61 7.64
N TRP A 669 45.18 -21.31 8.64
CA TRP A 669 45.11 -20.05 9.39
C TRP A 669 45.29 -18.76 8.56
N PRO A 670 46.03 -18.73 7.43
CA PRO A 670 46.14 -17.51 6.62
C PRO A 670 44.82 -17.08 5.96
N ALA A 671 43.86 -17.98 5.75
CA ALA A 671 42.54 -17.65 5.21
C ALA A 671 41.75 -16.67 6.11
N LEU A 672 42.10 -16.61 7.40
CA LEU A 672 41.57 -15.61 8.31
C LEU A 672 42.10 -14.21 7.98
N LEU A 673 43.40 -14.04 7.72
CA LEU A 673 43.97 -12.71 7.47
C LEU A 673 43.41 -12.00 6.23
N PHE A 674 43.04 -12.75 5.19
CA PHE A 674 42.66 -12.23 3.88
C PHE A 674 41.14 -12.26 3.59
N SER A 675 40.32 -12.75 4.52
CA SER A 675 38.86 -12.77 4.38
C SER A 675 38.18 -11.84 5.41
N PRO A 676 37.75 -10.63 4.99
CA PRO A 676 37.08 -9.67 5.88
C PRO A 676 35.78 -10.21 6.49
N GLY A 677 35.07 -11.08 5.76
CA GLY A 677 33.83 -11.70 6.23
C GLY A 677 34.04 -12.77 7.32
N LEU A 678 35.22 -13.39 7.39
CA LEU A 678 35.51 -14.50 8.32
C LEU A 678 36.34 -14.07 9.53
N ALA A 679 37.34 -13.19 9.36
CA ALA A 679 38.22 -12.82 10.47
C ALA A 679 37.99 -11.42 11.06
N TRP A 680 37.41 -10.52 10.28
CA TRP A 680 37.26 -9.12 10.68
C TRP A 680 35.88 -8.82 11.23
N TYR A 681 34.98 -9.79 11.27
CA TYR A 681 33.59 -9.63 11.72
C TYR A 681 33.48 -9.24 13.21
N LEU A 682 34.20 -9.96 14.08
CA LEU A 682 34.32 -9.63 15.52
C LEU A 682 35.18 -8.38 15.77
N PRO A 683 36.35 -8.20 15.12
CA PRO A 683 37.15 -6.97 15.17
C PRO A 683 36.42 -5.71 14.68
N LEU A 684 35.64 -5.75 13.59
CA LEU A 684 34.84 -4.61 13.12
C LEU A 684 33.67 -4.34 14.05
N ALA A 685 32.99 -5.35 14.56
CA ALA A 685 31.94 -5.16 15.56
C ALA A 685 32.51 -4.51 16.84
N THR A 686 33.69 -4.94 17.30
CA THR A 686 34.39 -4.33 18.44
C THR A 686 34.97 -2.94 18.12
N LEU A 687 35.47 -2.69 16.91
CA LEU A 687 35.92 -1.36 16.46
C LEU A 687 34.75 -0.39 16.27
N LEU A 688 33.59 -0.85 15.81
CA LEU A 688 32.35 -0.07 15.77
C LEU A 688 31.90 0.29 17.18
N LEU A 689 31.89 -0.68 18.10
CA LEU A 689 31.61 -0.45 19.52
C LEU A 689 32.65 0.51 20.16
N ALA A 690 33.94 0.37 19.83
CA ALA A 690 35.02 1.22 20.34
C ALA A 690 34.99 2.63 19.73
N SER A 691 34.63 2.79 18.45
CA SER A 691 34.45 4.10 17.81
C SER A 691 33.23 4.84 18.36
N GLN A 692 32.17 4.11 18.72
CA GLN A 692 31.03 4.67 19.43
C GLN A 692 31.39 5.07 20.87
N TRP A 693 32.29 4.33 21.52
CA TRP A 693 32.86 4.71 22.82
C TRP A 693 33.75 5.97 22.72
N SER A 694 34.56 6.10 21.66
CA SER A 694 35.50 7.23 21.48
C SER A 694 34.82 8.53 21.04
N GLN A 695 33.73 8.46 20.27
CA GLN A 695 32.89 9.63 19.96
C GLN A 695 32.19 10.19 21.20
N GLY A 696 31.91 9.35 22.20
CA GLY A 696 31.45 9.77 23.53
C GLY A 696 32.53 10.47 24.38
N CYS A 697 33.82 10.15 24.17
CA CYS A 697 34.92 10.85 24.84
C CYS A 697 35.21 12.23 24.23
N SER A 698 35.07 12.39 22.91
CA SER A 698 35.29 13.70 22.26
C SER A 698 34.22 14.75 22.62
N ALA A 699 32.99 14.31 22.90
CA ALA A 699 31.93 15.19 23.39
C ALA A 699 32.14 15.61 24.87
N ALA A 700 32.75 14.75 25.69
CA ALA A 700 33.08 15.06 27.09
C ALA A 700 34.28 16.03 27.23
N VAL A 701 35.20 16.04 26.27
CA VAL A 701 36.34 17.00 26.24
C VAL A 701 35.87 18.39 25.78
N LYS A 702 34.89 18.49 24.87
CA LYS A 702 34.33 19.80 24.45
C LYS A 702 33.41 20.47 25.48
N GLN A 703 32.90 19.75 26.49
CA GLN A 703 32.08 20.34 27.57
C GLN A 703 32.90 20.82 28.78
N LYS A 704 34.23 20.72 28.76
CA LYS A 704 35.10 21.27 29.82
C LYS A 704 36.03 22.39 29.34
N GLY A 705 35.80 22.93 28.14
CA GLY A 705 36.60 24.01 27.58
C GLY A 705 35.74 25.00 26.80
N THR A 706 34.81 25.65 27.50
CA THR A 706 34.34 27.06 27.34
C THR A 706 33.30 27.30 28.41
#